data_AF-A0A421J9Q1-F1
#
_entry.id   AF-A0A421J9Q1-F1
#
_cell.length_a   1.000
_cell.length_b   1.000
_cell.length_c   1.000
_cell.angle_alpha   90.00
_cell.angle_beta   90.00
_cell.angle_gamma   90.00
#
_symmetry.space_group_name_H-M   'P 1'
#
loop_
_entity.id
_entity.type
_entity.pdbx_description
1 polymer ?
#
loop_
_entity_poly.entity_id
_entity_poly.type
_entity_poly.pdbx_seq_one_letter_code
_entity_poly.pdbx_strand_id
1 'polypeptide(L)'
;MKKSDEYTPIHGLFRLLQATNNGAAEGTGVKLLVEQGHALLGPKIPSVMIDYVMGRQVNLFGDYPKSSDMAPSIIFAVVFFVLALLHLLIFTLNTSRKHYFWLTLGFLLTCLMRVVGWACRAYWSTDLTMVPPGIADEVFLVVPSILLVSFNLILAQRIFTWRHPVGGSRPLFWNTMFLLYGVVVLVIVMTIIASAVPYVYLLSEHAYMGYKKTVEASAILIMLYTLTAVSLLGLAYFFKPTRKDENLYTYQPWWIESFSPFYFVKPGAKEEAEQSFMKRGHNHRHAIRVIAATHHHHNMVEGLSRERGDLKHNWSLVIITLTTIFIFIGQLGRTVAVFQGRYQIDSGPVCKPVAMYICWGLFEVIINLLYIIGRVDLRFYRPDRLPAPVRSIITAEQSLNPSDVESESMQSAEDDYSDSETQFNASEKEFGFNNSPSEKVRGDDESDESDNDPLHGLFLLLQSINNGADIGTGITTIKKQAINLLGANLPQALIDYAIGRQNNLLGGYPTHKDIAPSIVFCVVFFILGLLHFVIWIINFKRGHYFWLSIVWVFYCLMRIVGFGLRAYWGTDILQVNAGIASEVFLIIPSMVIVSFNLILAQRLFTWRHPVGGNRKLFWNIMFALYGIVCLVIAMTIVAAAVPYLYFLSYETYRQYKQVVMVSSVLIVLYSLTSISLIALSYFFKPTRKDENLYTYQPWWIESFHPFYFVQPHAAQKAEETFMKRNHNHRHAKRVIAATHHHYKMVEGLSNQRGELGHNTSLMILCVTTLLIFVGAIIRSISNFQARINAEATKVCEPVAIYIVWGLFETIVNLLYIIGRVDLRFYRPDILPAKVRAIITAEQSYYPSDNEEDMESTTSFSDPKEYDYTQSAPQYHHDDQKLEKFESFNDNESEFNF
;
A
#
# COMPACT_ATOMS: atom_id res chain seq x y z
N MET A 1 -30.29 -33.70 12.56
CA MET A 1 -30.73 -34.95 11.89
C MET A 1 -31.12 -35.97 12.95
N LYS A 2 -32.15 -36.81 12.76
CA LYS A 2 -32.37 -37.99 13.61
C LYS A 2 -31.33 -39.06 13.24
N LYS A 3 -31.06 -40.01 14.13
CA LYS A 3 -30.21 -41.21 13.93
C LYS A 3 -30.55 -42.06 12.67
N SER A 4 -31.61 -41.72 11.94
CA SER A 4 -32.11 -42.37 10.73
C SER A 4 -31.26 -42.14 9.47
N ASP A 5 -30.39 -41.13 9.47
CA ASP A 5 -29.80 -40.64 8.22
C ASP A 5 -28.37 -41.16 7.95
N GLU A 6 -27.79 -41.89 8.90
CA GLU A 6 -26.53 -42.63 8.75
C GLU A 6 -26.63 -43.77 7.71
N TYR A 7 -27.84 -44.23 7.37
CA TYR A 7 -28.09 -45.35 6.45
C TYR A 7 -28.73 -44.89 5.14
N THR A 8 -28.39 -43.70 4.66
CA THR A 8 -28.84 -43.19 3.36
C THR A 8 -27.83 -43.50 2.26
N PRO A 9 -28.27 -43.74 1.01
CA PRO A 9 -27.35 -43.92 -0.13
C PRO A 9 -26.39 -42.74 -0.29
N ILE A 10 -26.84 -41.52 0.04
CA ILE A 10 -26.01 -40.32 0.02
C ILE A 10 -24.90 -40.36 1.06
N HIS A 11 -25.19 -40.83 2.29
CA HIS A 11 -24.16 -41.01 3.31
C HIS A 11 -23.12 -42.07 2.88
N GLY A 12 -23.57 -43.18 2.29
CA GLY A 12 -22.68 -44.21 1.75
C GLY A 12 -21.77 -43.69 0.63
N LEU A 13 -22.31 -42.87 -0.28
CA LEU A 13 -21.55 -42.23 -1.34
C LEU A 13 -20.46 -41.30 -0.78
N PHE A 14 -20.79 -40.42 0.17
CA PHE A 14 -19.80 -39.53 0.78
C PHE A 14 -18.76 -40.26 1.63
N ARG A 15 -19.13 -41.38 2.29
CA ARG A 15 -18.16 -42.29 2.93
C ARG A 15 -17.18 -42.89 1.94
N LEU A 16 -17.65 -43.31 0.76
CA LEU A 16 -16.79 -43.81 -0.31
C LEU A 16 -15.86 -42.70 -0.84
N LEU A 17 -16.39 -41.50 -1.04
CA LEU A 17 -15.58 -40.33 -1.44
C LEU A 17 -14.54 -39.97 -0.38
N GLN A 18 -14.87 -40.04 0.91
CA GLN A 18 -13.89 -39.85 1.98
C GLN A 18 -12.81 -40.91 1.96
N ALA A 19 -13.17 -42.19 1.81
CA ALA A 19 -12.23 -43.30 1.77
C ALA A 19 -11.26 -43.21 0.58
N THR A 20 -11.74 -42.79 -0.59
CA THR A 20 -10.90 -42.54 -1.78
C THR A 20 -10.00 -41.31 -1.62
N ASN A 21 -10.32 -40.40 -0.71
CA ASN A 21 -9.50 -39.25 -0.36
C ASN A 21 -8.80 -39.42 1.01
N ASN A 22 -8.24 -40.61 1.27
CA ASN A 22 -7.44 -40.91 2.47
C ASN A 22 -8.18 -40.70 3.82
N GLY A 23 -9.50 -40.85 3.84
CA GLY A 23 -10.30 -40.71 5.05
C GLY A 23 -10.38 -39.26 5.55
N ALA A 24 -10.54 -38.31 4.63
CA ALA A 24 -10.70 -36.90 4.98
C ALA A 24 -11.87 -36.66 5.94
N ALA A 25 -11.68 -35.72 6.87
CA ALA A 25 -12.68 -35.27 7.81
C ALA A 25 -13.88 -34.66 7.09
N GLU A 26 -15.08 -34.92 7.61
CA GLU A 26 -16.31 -34.43 7.01
C GLU A 26 -16.40 -32.90 7.03
N GLY A 27 -17.04 -32.32 6.02
CA GLY A 27 -17.21 -30.86 5.92
C GLY A 27 -15.95 -30.09 5.52
N THR A 28 -14.90 -30.78 5.08
CA THR A 28 -13.66 -30.18 4.56
C THR A 28 -13.55 -30.37 3.04
N GLY A 29 -12.68 -29.59 2.39
CA GLY A 29 -12.42 -29.65 0.96
C GLY A 29 -13.62 -29.33 0.08
N VAL A 30 -14.56 -28.49 0.54
CA VAL A 30 -15.82 -28.22 -0.16
C VAL A 30 -15.63 -27.72 -1.58
N LYS A 31 -14.63 -26.89 -1.84
CA LYS A 31 -14.27 -26.45 -3.19
C LYS A 31 -13.94 -27.63 -4.09
N LEU A 32 -13.14 -28.58 -3.59
CA LEU A 32 -12.76 -29.77 -4.33
C LEU A 32 -13.97 -30.68 -4.57
N LEU A 33 -14.83 -30.86 -3.56
CA LEU A 33 -16.04 -31.67 -3.67
C LEU A 33 -17.05 -31.07 -4.66
N VAL A 34 -17.19 -29.75 -4.70
CA VAL A 34 -18.01 -29.05 -5.68
C VAL A 34 -17.41 -29.18 -7.08
N GLU A 35 -16.09 -28.99 -7.24
CA GLU A 35 -15.41 -29.18 -8.53
C GLU A 35 -15.59 -30.62 -9.05
N GLN A 36 -15.44 -31.63 -8.18
CA GLN A 36 -15.68 -33.04 -8.51
C GLN A 36 -17.15 -33.30 -8.83
N GLY A 37 -18.08 -32.73 -8.06
CA GLY A 37 -19.51 -32.84 -8.30
C GLY A 37 -19.92 -32.27 -9.66
N HIS A 38 -19.40 -31.10 -10.03
CA HIS A 38 -19.63 -30.52 -11.35
C HIS A 38 -19.02 -31.34 -12.48
N ALA A 39 -17.84 -31.90 -12.26
CA ALA A 39 -17.19 -32.77 -13.24
C ALA A 39 -18.00 -34.07 -13.48
N LEU A 40 -18.63 -34.62 -12.45
CA LEU A 40 -19.38 -35.88 -12.52
C LEU A 40 -20.84 -35.71 -12.94
N LEU A 41 -21.52 -34.67 -12.45
CA LEU A 41 -22.98 -34.50 -12.54
C LEU A 41 -23.37 -33.31 -13.43
N GLY A 42 -22.39 -32.57 -13.95
CA GLY A 42 -22.60 -31.38 -14.74
C GLY A 42 -22.85 -30.12 -13.89
N PRO A 43 -23.32 -29.02 -14.51
CA PRO A 43 -23.39 -27.71 -13.85
C PRO A 43 -24.41 -27.64 -12.70
N LYS A 44 -25.34 -28.59 -12.58
CA LYS A 44 -26.35 -28.63 -11.53
C LYS A 44 -26.11 -29.81 -10.60
N ILE A 45 -25.50 -29.55 -9.46
CA ILE A 45 -25.34 -30.56 -8.41
C ILE A 45 -26.70 -30.76 -7.72
N PRO A 46 -27.16 -32.00 -7.51
CA PRO A 46 -28.41 -32.27 -6.80
C PRO A 46 -28.42 -31.61 -5.40
N SER A 47 -29.51 -30.94 -5.05
CA SER A 47 -29.62 -30.21 -3.78
C SER A 47 -29.39 -31.10 -2.56
N VAL A 48 -29.79 -32.38 -2.62
CA VAL A 48 -29.53 -33.36 -1.55
C VAL A 48 -28.03 -33.55 -1.25
N MET A 49 -27.16 -33.42 -2.25
CA MET A 49 -25.70 -33.49 -2.06
C MET A 49 -25.16 -32.21 -1.46
N ILE A 50 -25.64 -31.07 -1.93
CA ILE A 50 -25.30 -29.75 -1.40
C ILE A 50 -25.71 -29.71 0.09
N ASP A 51 -26.96 -30.00 0.40
CA ASP A 51 -27.50 -30.00 1.76
C ASP A 51 -26.74 -30.96 2.68
N TYR A 52 -26.32 -32.12 2.17
CA TYR A 52 -25.50 -33.07 2.93
C TYR A 52 -24.12 -32.49 3.27
N VAL A 53 -23.38 -31.97 2.28
CA VAL A 53 -22.04 -31.39 2.50
C VAL A 53 -22.14 -30.18 3.42
N MET A 54 -23.08 -29.28 3.12
CA MET A 54 -23.34 -28.08 3.92
C MET A 54 -23.66 -28.43 5.38
N GLY A 55 -24.53 -29.43 5.58
CA GLY A 55 -24.91 -29.91 6.89
C GLY A 55 -23.74 -30.45 7.71
N ARG A 56 -22.68 -30.94 7.07
CA ARG A 56 -21.45 -31.46 7.70
C ARG A 56 -20.31 -30.46 7.78
N GLN A 57 -20.45 -29.25 7.22
CA GLN A 57 -19.48 -28.21 7.49
C GLN A 57 -19.59 -27.72 8.94
N VAL A 58 -18.51 -27.10 9.42
CA VAL A 58 -18.51 -26.44 10.73
C VAL A 58 -19.58 -25.34 10.75
N ASN A 59 -20.29 -25.24 11.87
CA ASN A 59 -21.28 -24.20 12.06
C ASN A 59 -20.62 -22.81 12.06
N LEU A 60 -21.24 -21.87 11.35
CA LEU A 60 -20.79 -20.47 11.29
C LEU A 60 -21.66 -19.58 12.17
N PHE A 61 -21.07 -18.48 12.65
CA PHE A 61 -21.86 -17.41 13.25
C PHE A 61 -22.63 -16.68 12.15
N GLY A 62 -23.92 -17.00 12.00
CA GLY A 62 -24.77 -16.45 10.95
C GLY A 62 -25.21 -17.47 9.91
N ASP A 63 -24.82 -18.74 10.02
CA ASP A 63 -25.16 -19.83 9.10
C ASP A 63 -24.69 -19.54 7.65
N TYR A 64 -24.78 -20.55 6.82
CA TYR A 64 -24.63 -20.41 5.38
C TYR A 64 -25.88 -19.75 4.80
N PRO A 65 -25.74 -18.89 3.78
CA PRO A 65 -26.86 -18.06 3.32
C PRO A 65 -27.92 -18.90 2.61
N LYS A 66 -29.19 -18.55 2.83
CA LYS A 66 -30.35 -19.09 2.10
C LYS A 66 -30.90 -18.04 1.17
N SER A 67 -31.81 -18.38 0.27
CA SER A 67 -32.46 -17.39 -0.60
C SER A 67 -33.13 -16.24 0.18
N SER A 68 -33.57 -16.48 1.41
CA SER A 68 -34.08 -15.44 2.34
C SER A 68 -33.04 -14.41 2.78
N ASP A 69 -31.75 -14.72 2.68
CA ASP A 69 -30.64 -13.85 3.07
C ASP A 69 -30.30 -12.79 2.02
N MET A 70 -30.78 -12.96 0.78
CA MET A 70 -30.53 -12.04 -0.34
C MET A 70 -30.93 -10.61 0.01
N ALA A 71 -32.21 -10.41 0.37
CA ALA A 71 -32.76 -9.09 0.65
C ALA A 71 -32.08 -8.38 1.85
N PRO A 72 -31.97 -8.99 3.06
CA PRO A 72 -31.31 -8.33 4.18
C PRO A 72 -29.83 -8.03 3.90
N SER A 73 -29.12 -8.91 3.19
CA SER A 73 -27.73 -8.66 2.80
C SER A 73 -27.60 -7.44 1.89
N ILE A 74 -28.45 -7.31 0.85
CA ILE A 74 -28.46 -6.13 -0.02
C ILE A 74 -28.76 -4.85 0.78
N ILE A 75 -29.73 -4.89 1.69
CA ILE A 75 -30.08 -3.74 2.54
C ILE A 75 -28.87 -3.29 3.35
N PHE A 76 -28.18 -4.22 4.04
CA PHE A 76 -26.99 -3.87 4.81
C PHE A 76 -25.84 -3.39 3.92
N ALA A 77 -25.63 -3.98 2.74
CA ALA A 77 -24.63 -3.49 1.79
C ALA A 77 -24.89 -2.02 1.41
N VAL A 78 -26.14 -1.66 1.11
CA VAL A 78 -26.52 -0.26 0.80
C VAL A 78 -26.33 0.65 2.01
N VAL A 79 -26.75 0.24 3.20
CA VAL A 79 -26.60 1.05 4.43
C VAL A 79 -25.13 1.32 4.74
N PHE A 80 -24.26 0.30 4.68
CA PHE A 80 -22.83 0.48 4.90
C PHE A 80 -22.16 1.31 3.80
N PHE A 81 -22.65 1.25 2.56
CA PHE A 81 -22.18 2.13 1.50
C PHE A 81 -22.51 3.61 1.79
N VAL A 82 -23.72 3.90 2.26
CA VAL A 82 -24.09 5.26 2.70
C VAL A 82 -23.21 5.73 3.86
N LEU A 83 -22.98 4.87 4.87
CA LEU A 83 -22.08 5.19 5.99
C LEU A 83 -20.63 5.44 5.53
N ALA A 84 -20.14 4.68 4.55
CA ALA A 84 -18.84 4.91 3.92
C ALA A 84 -18.76 6.30 3.28
N LEU A 85 -19.77 6.69 2.50
CA LEU A 85 -19.83 8.03 1.90
C LEU A 85 -19.84 9.14 2.95
N LEU A 86 -20.55 8.95 4.08
CA LEU A 86 -20.55 9.91 5.18
C LEU A 86 -19.18 10.06 5.85
N HIS A 87 -18.48 8.95 6.13
CA HIS A 87 -17.11 9.00 6.67
C HIS A 87 -16.14 9.67 5.69
N LEU A 88 -16.25 9.36 4.39
CA LEU A 88 -15.44 9.99 3.35
C LEU A 88 -15.70 11.50 3.26
N LEU A 89 -16.96 11.91 3.34
CA LEU A 89 -17.36 13.33 3.35
C LEU A 89 -16.76 14.06 4.55
N ILE A 90 -16.92 13.51 5.76
CA ILE A 90 -16.34 14.09 6.99
C ILE A 90 -14.82 14.19 6.87
N PHE A 91 -14.15 13.12 6.41
CA PHE A 91 -12.71 13.13 6.25
C PHE A 91 -12.25 14.19 5.24
N THR A 92 -12.93 14.30 4.10
CA THR A 92 -12.62 15.28 3.04
C THR A 92 -12.81 16.70 3.55
N LEU A 93 -13.92 16.99 4.23
CA LEU A 93 -14.20 18.30 4.82
C LEU A 93 -13.22 18.67 5.93
N ASN A 94 -12.81 17.73 6.76
CA ASN A 94 -11.81 17.99 7.80
C ASN A 94 -10.42 18.20 7.20
N THR A 95 -10.06 17.41 6.19
CA THR A 95 -8.77 17.50 5.48
C THR A 95 -8.64 18.82 4.72
N SER A 96 -9.72 19.30 4.07
CA SER A 96 -9.71 20.62 3.41
C SER A 96 -9.47 21.77 4.41
N ARG A 97 -9.70 21.54 5.70
CA ARG A 97 -9.44 22.46 6.82
C ARG A 97 -8.15 22.15 7.58
N LYS A 98 -7.29 21.27 7.03
CA LYS A 98 -6.01 20.82 7.62
C LYS A 98 -6.13 20.12 8.98
N HIS A 99 -7.31 19.57 9.25
CA HIS A 99 -7.63 18.82 10.46
C HIS A 99 -7.58 17.32 10.19
N TYR A 100 -6.41 16.71 10.36
CA TYR A 100 -6.18 15.32 9.99
C TYR A 100 -6.57 14.35 11.12
N PHE A 101 -7.61 13.56 10.91
CA PHE A 101 -7.98 12.46 11.79
C PHE A 101 -8.01 11.14 11.01
N TRP A 102 -6.85 10.49 10.93
CA TRP A 102 -6.64 9.31 10.09
C TRP A 102 -7.51 8.09 10.44
N LEU A 103 -8.00 7.99 11.68
CA LEU A 103 -8.91 6.90 12.08
C LEU A 103 -10.24 6.93 11.29
N THR A 104 -10.68 8.07 10.76
CA THR A 104 -11.88 8.14 9.91
C THR A 104 -11.70 7.30 8.63
N LEU A 105 -10.49 7.23 8.06
CA LEU A 105 -10.22 6.33 6.94
C LEU A 105 -10.30 4.86 7.36
N GLY A 106 -9.96 4.54 8.62
CA GLY A 106 -10.16 3.22 9.20
C GLY A 106 -11.64 2.85 9.28
N PHE A 107 -12.49 3.77 9.74
CA PHE A 107 -13.95 3.55 9.78
C PHE A 107 -14.52 3.39 8.37
N LEU A 108 -14.10 4.25 7.43
CA LEU A 108 -14.43 4.11 6.01
C LEU A 108 -14.06 2.71 5.47
N LEU A 109 -12.83 2.24 5.74
CA LEU A 109 -12.38 0.93 5.33
C LEU A 109 -13.28 -0.18 5.89
N THR A 110 -13.64 -0.12 7.18
CA THR A 110 -14.55 -1.12 7.77
C THR A 110 -15.93 -1.12 7.11
N CYS A 111 -16.48 0.04 6.74
CA CYS A 111 -17.73 0.11 5.99
C CYS A 111 -17.58 -0.49 4.59
N LEU A 112 -16.51 -0.19 3.85
CA LEU A 112 -16.27 -0.76 2.52
C LEU A 112 -16.12 -2.29 2.57
N MET A 113 -15.40 -2.81 3.57
CA MET A 113 -15.32 -4.25 3.80
C MET A 113 -16.70 -4.85 4.07
N ARG A 114 -17.54 -4.19 4.87
CA ARG A 114 -18.94 -4.63 5.09
C ARG A 114 -19.76 -4.65 3.80
N VAL A 115 -19.61 -3.65 2.93
CA VAL A 115 -20.28 -3.64 1.61
C VAL A 115 -19.90 -4.89 0.82
N VAL A 116 -18.60 -5.19 0.73
CA VAL A 116 -18.10 -6.37 0.02
C VAL A 116 -18.62 -7.66 0.65
N GLY A 117 -18.53 -7.81 1.97
CA GLY A 117 -19.02 -8.99 2.68
C GLY A 117 -20.50 -9.26 2.42
N TRP A 118 -21.35 -8.26 2.65
CA TRP A 118 -22.80 -8.40 2.42
C TRP A 118 -23.15 -8.62 0.94
N ALA A 119 -22.44 -8.00 0.00
CA ALA A 119 -22.63 -8.25 -1.43
C ALA A 119 -22.23 -9.68 -1.83
N CYS A 120 -21.10 -10.17 -1.32
CA CYS A 120 -20.66 -11.55 -1.50
C CYS A 120 -21.67 -12.53 -0.90
N ARG A 121 -22.24 -12.24 0.28
CA ARG A 121 -23.30 -13.05 0.89
C ARG A 121 -24.56 -13.13 0.05
N ALA A 122 -25.03 -11.97 -0.44
CA ALA A 122 -26.19 -11.89 -1.31
C ALA A 122 -25.98 -12.74 -2.58
N TYR A 123 -24.81 -12.63 -3.19
CA TYR A 123 -24.45 -13.44 -4.35
C TYR A 123 -24.39 -14.93 -4.02
N TRP A 124 -23.71 -15.30 -2.92
CA TRP A 124 -23.57 -16.70 -2.48
C TRP A 124 -24.91 -17.35 -2.13
N SER A 125 -25.90 -16.56 -1.70
CA SER A 125 -27.26 -17.07 -1.44
C SER A 125 -28.00 -17.59 -2.68
N THR A 126 -27.54 -17.23 -3.89
CA THR A 126 -28.11 -17.72 -5.15
C THR A 126 -27.62 -19.11 -5.50
N ASP A 127 -26.36 -19.41 -5.17
CA ASP A 127 -25.71 -20.66 -5.47
C ASP A 127 -24.59 -20.94 -4.48
N LEU A 128 -24.83 -21.88 -3.57
CA LEU A 128 -23.88 -22.28 -2.54
C LEU A 128 -22.64 -23.00 -3.09
N THR A 129 -22.70 -23.50 -4.33
CA THR A 129 -21.55 -24.14 -5.00
C THR A 129 -20.45 -23.12 -5.33
N MET A 130 -20.77 -21.83 -5.34
CA MET A 130 -19.81 -20.74 -5.54
C MET A 130 -18.99 -20.49 -4.27
N VAL A 131 -18.00 -21.35 -4.03
CA VAL A 131 -17.16 -21.31 -2.82
C VAL A 131 -16.33 -20.01 -2.65
N PRO A 132 -15.71 -19.40 -3.69
CA PRO A 132 -14.88 -18.21 -3.48
C PRO A 132 -15.65 -16.99 -2.91
N PRO A 133 -16.86 -16.65 -3.40
CA PRO A 133 -17.73 -15.69 -2.72
C PRO A 133 -18.03 -16.01 -1.26
N GLY A 134 -18.17 -17.29 -0.90
CA GLY A 134 -18.41 -17.70 0.49
C GLY A 134 -17.21 -17.48 1.42
N ILE A 135 -16.00 -17.79 0.96
CA ILE A 135 -14.77 -17.47 1.69
C ILE A 135 -14.64 -15.95 1.86
N ALA A 136 -14.91 -15.18 0.79
CA ALA A 136 -14.86 -13.73 0.83
C ALA A 136 -15.91 -13.15 1.79
N ASP A 137 -17.16 -13.64 1.76
CA ASP A 137 -18.23 -13.29 2.72
C ASP A 137 -17.74 -13.43 4.16
N GLU A 138 -17.24 -14.61 4.53
CA GLU A 138 -16.80 -14.89 5.89
C GLU A 138 -15.67 -13.95 6.34
N VAL A 139 -14.65 -13.76 5.50
CA VAL A 139 -13.52 -12.88 5.81
C VAL A 139 -13.95 -11.42 5.96
N PHE A 140 -14.70 -10.91 4.98
CA PHE A 140 -15.10 -9.49 4.95
C PHE A 140 -16.21 -9.17 5.96
N LEU A 141 -16.94 -10.17 6.47
CA LEU A 141 -17.84 -9.99 7.61
C LEU A 141 -17.15 -10.11 8.98
N VAL A 142 -16.04 -10.83 9.08
CA VAL A 142 -15.35 -11.01 10.36
C VAL A 142 -14.36 -9.88 10.62
N VAL A 143 -13.48 -9.57 9.67
CA VAL A 143 -12.33 -8.67 9.89
C VAL A 143 -12.73 -7.25 10.35
N PRO A 144 -13.81 -6.62 9.83
CA PRO A 144 -14.24 -5.30 10.30
C PRO A 144 -14.48 -5.25 11.81
N SER A 145 -15.06 -6.31 12.37
CA SER A 145 -15.32 -6.38 13.82
C SER A 145 -14.04 -6.37 14.66
N ILE A 146 -12.94 -6.96 14.16
CA ILE A 146 -11.62 -6.96 14.80
C ILE A 146 -10.96 -5.57 14.69
N LEU A 147 -11.09 -4.92 13.53
CA LEU A 147 -10.55 -3.58 13.29
C LEU A 147 -11.25 -2.53 14.16
N LEU A 148 -12.57 -2.60 14.30
CA LEU A 148 -13.34 -1.69 15.16
C LEU A 148 -12.88 -1.76 16.62
N VAL A 149 -12.55 -2.95 17.13
CA VAL A 149 -11.95 -3.11 18.47
C VAL A 149 -10.62 -2.38 18.57
N SER A 150 -9.76 -2.54 17.55
CA SER A 150 -8.45 -1.88 17.51
C SER A 150 -8.60 -0.36 17.52
N PHE A 151 -9.57 0.17 16.78
CA PHE A 151 -9.87 1.60 16.80
C PHE A 151 -10.39 2.05 18.17
N ASN A 152 -11.29 1.30 18.80
CA ASN A 152 -11.74 1.58 20.16
C ASN A 152 -10.59 1.58 21.18
N LEU A 153 -9.62 0.68 21.05
CA LEU A 153 -8.42 0.68 21.90
C LEU A 153 -7.58 1.95 21.67
N ILE A 154 -7.38 2.39 20.43
CA ILE A 154 -6.69 3.66 20.12
C ILE A 154 -7.45 4.86 20.72
N LEU A 155 -8.78 4.87 20.64
CA LEU A 155 -9.60 5.95 21.23
C LEU A 155 -9.53 5.93 22.77
N ALA A 156 -9.59 4.75 23.39
CA ALA A 156 -9.42 4.58 24.84
C ALA A 156 -8.02 5.00 25.29
N GLN A 157 -6.99 4.68 24.52
CA GLN A 157 -5.62 5.12 24.75
C GLN A 157 -5.50 6.64 24.77
N ARG A 158 -6.23 7.34 23.88
CA ARG A 158 -6.27 8.81 23.86
C ARG A 158 -6.93 9.38 25.12
N ILE A 159 -7.98 8.75 25.66
CA ILE A 159 -8.59 9.14 26.94
C ILE A 159 -7.65 8.87 28.11
N PHE A 160 -7.02 7.70 28.15
CA PHE A 160 -6.08 7.37 29.22
C PHE A 160 -4.91 8.35 29.25
N THR A 161 -4.32 8.69 28.10
CA THR A 161 -3.24 9.69 28.00
C THR A 161 -3.74 11.10 28.41
N TRP A 162 -5.00 11.43 28.14
CA TRP A 162 -5.58 12.70 28.57
C TRP A 162 -5.72 12.80 30.10
N ARG A 163 -6.13 11.70 30.74
CA ARG A 163 -6.30 11.63 32.20
C ARG A 163 -4.96 11.47 32.95
N HIS A 164 -4.08 10.64 32.40
CA HIS A 164 -2.76 10.29 32.95
C HIS A 164 -1.66 10.58 31.92
N PRO A 165 -1.34 11.86 31.66
CA PRO A 165 -0.38 12.23 30.63
C PRO A 165 1.03 11.71 30.90
N VAL A 166 1.46 11.59 32.16
CA VAL A 166 2.76 11.00 32.50
C VAL A 166 2.71 9.50 32.23
N GLY A 167 1.74 8.79 32.80
CA GLY A 167 1.60 7.34 32.61
C GLY A 167 1.44 6.92 31.16
N GLY A 168 0.57 7.61 30.40
CA GLY A 168 0.32 7.36 28.98
C GLY A 168 1.45 7.76 28.03
N SER A 169 2.50 8.42 28.54
CA SER A 169 3.70 8.79 27.77
C SER A 169 4.92 7.94 28.12
N ARG A 170 4.82 7.04 29.10
CA ARG A 170 5.93 6.16 29.49
C ARG A 170 6.23 5.11 28.41
N PRO A 171 7.50 4.72 28.21
CA PRO A 171 7.89 3.67 27.27
C PRO A 171 7.18 2.33 27.53
N LEU A 172 7.08 1.91 28.79
CA LEU A 172 6.37 0.69 29.18
C LEU A 172 4.93 0.64 28.65
N PHE A 173 4.21 1.77 28.74
CA PHE A 173 2.84 1.88 28.24
C PHE A 173 2.80 1.73 26.72
N TRP A 174 3.66 2.44 25.99
CA TRP A 174 3.70 2.38 24.53
C TRP A 174 4.18 1.03 23.99
N ASN A 175 5.17 0.40 24.63
CA ASN A 175 5.61 -0.95 24.28
C ASN A 175 4.47 -1.97 24.45
N THR A 176 3.69 -1.84 25.54
CA THR A 176 2.49 -2.65 25.74
C THR A 176 1.44 -2.40 24.65
N MET A 177 1.20 -1.14 24.28
CA MET A 177 0.26 -0.80 23.19
C MET A 177 0.73 -1.37 21.84
N PHE A 178 2.01 -1.23 21.49
CA PHE A 178 2.57 -1.78 20.25
C PHE A 178 2.49 -3.31 20.22
N LEU A 179 2.75 -3.98 21.35
CA LEU A 179 2.56 -5.43 21.46
C LEU A 179 1.11 -5.83 21.18
N LEU A 180 0.14 -5.14 21.81
CA LEU A 180 -1.29 -5.39 21.59
C LEU A 180 -1.69 -5.18 20.11
N TYR A 181 -1.18 -4.12 19.46
CA TYR A 181 -1.42 -3.88 18.04
C TYR A 181 -0.72 -4.91 17.12
N GLY A 182 0.45 -5.42 17.50
CA GLY A 182 1.13 -6.50 16.76
C GLY A 182 0.38 -7.82 16.85
N VAL A 183 -0.10 -8.18 18.05
CA VAL A 183 -0.88 -9.39 18.30
C VAL A 183 -2.17 -9.41 17.46
N VAL A 184 -2.91 -8.28 17.39
CA VAL A 184 -4.15 -8.28 16.61
C VAL A 184 -3.91 -8.47 15.10
N VAL A 185 -2.79 -7.99 14.55
CA VAL A 185 -2.42 -8.23 13.15
C VAL A 185 -2.22 -9.73 12.88
N LEU A 186 -1.50 -10.43 13.78
CA LEU A 186 -1.32 -11.88 13.69
C LEU A 186 -2.66 -12.63 13.79
N VAL A 187 -3.55 -12.19 14.68
CA VAL A 187 -4.90 -12.77 14.84
C VAL A 187 -5.76 -12.56 13.58
N ILE A 188 -5.67 -11.41 12.91
CA ILE A 188 -6.36 -11.17 11.63
C ILE A 188 -5.85 -12.15 10.56
N VAL A 189 -4.53 -12.32 10.41
CA VAL A 189 -3.95 -13.26 9.44
C VAL A 189 -4.41 -14.70 9.72
N MET A 190 -4.34 -15.12 10.99
CA MET A 190 -4.81 -16.41 11.45
C MET A 190 -6.31 -16.64 11.12
N THR A 191 -7.14 -15.61 11.33
CA THR A 191 -8.57 -15.66 11.04
C THR A 191 -8.86 -15.79 9.55
N ILE A 192 -8.15 -15.04 8.70
CA ILE A 192 -8.29 -15.11 7.24
C ILE A 192 -7.93 -16.50 6.73
N ILE A 193 -6.80 -17.05 7.19
CA ILE A 193 -6.37 -18.40 6.81
C ILE A 193 -7.40 -19.42 7.27
N ALA A 194 -7.85 -19.33 8.53
CA ALA A 194 -8.85 -20.24 9.08
C ALA A 194 -10.17 -20.25 8.27
N SER A 195 -10.68 -19.09 7.86
CA SER A 195 -11.89 -19.01 7.05
C SER A 195 -11.76 -19.62 5.65
N ALA A 196 -10.57 -19.91 5.13
CA ALA A 196 -10.36 -20.51 3.82
C ALA A 196 -10.02 -22.02 3.88
N VAL A 197 -9.26 -22.44 4.88
CA VAL A 197 -8.68 -23.78 4.98
C VAL A 197 -9.69 -24.93 4.81
N PRO A 198 -10.82 -25.00 5.55
CA PRO A 198 -11.76 -26.11 5.43
C PRO A 198 -12.53 -26.09 4.10
N TYR A 199 -12.63 -24.95 3.41
CA TYR A 199 -13.25 -24.90 2.09
C TYR A 199 -12.29 -25.41 1.00
N VAL A 200 -11.00 -25.10 1.11
CA VAL A 200 -10.02 -25.36 0.05
C VAL A 200 -9.40 -26.74 0.15
N TYR A 201 -9.13 -27.23 1.37
CA TYR A 201 -8.36 -28.45 1.59
C TYR A 201 -9.21 -29.54 2.25
N LEU A 202 -9.07 -30.76 1.74
CA LEU A 202 -9.47 -31.97 2.47
C LEU A 202 -8.48 -32.18 3.61
N LEU A 203 -8.97 -32.19 4.84
CA LEU A 203 -8.13 -32.32 6.04
C LEU A 203 -8.25 -33.74 6.59
N SER A 204 -7.15 -34.28 7.11
CA SER A 204 -7.26 -35.46 7.98
C SER A 204 -7.97 -35.10 9.28
N GLU A 205 -8.53 -36.09 9.99
CA GLU A 205 -9.22 -35.85 11.27
C GLU A 205 -8.31 -35.13 12.28
N HIS A 206 -7.03 -35.49 12.34
CA HIS A 206 -6.05 -34.82 13.19
C HIS A 206 -5.84 -33.36 12.80
N ALA A 207 -5.67 -33.07 11.51
CA ALA A 207 -5.50 -31.70 11.01
C ALA A 207 -6.77 -30.85 11.22
N TYR A 208 -7.95 -31.46 11.06
CA TYR A 208 -9.23 -30.81 11.29
C TYR A 208 -9.44 -30.46 12.77
N MET A 209 -9.03 -31.32 13.70
CA MET A 209 -9.04 -31.00 15.13
C MET A 209 -8.07 -29.87 15.47
N GLY A 210 -6.87 -29.86 14.88
CA GLY A 210 -5.92 -28.74 15.00
C GLY A 210 -6.50 -27.42 14.46
N TYR A 211 -7.21 -27.48 13.33
CA TYR A 211 -7.96 -26.35 12.78
C TYR A 211 -9.03 -25.84 13.77
N LYS A 212 -9.88 -26.71 14.34
CA LYS A 212 -10.89 -26.29 15.32
C LYS A 212 -10.26 -25.58 16.52
N LYS A 213 -9.16 -26.11 17.06
CA LYS A 213 -8.41 -25.48 18.16
C LYS A 213 -7.82 -24.12 17.78
N THR A 214 -7.37 -23.98 16.54
CA THR A 214 -6.90 -22.70 15.99
C THR A 214 -8.04 -21.69 15.95
N VAL A 215 -9.22 -22.06 15.44
CA VAL A 215 -10.39 -21.15 15.41
C VAL A 215 -10.85 -20.78 16.83
N GLU A 216 -10.95 -21.75 17.74
CA GLU A 216 -11.29 -21.54 19.16
C GLU A 216 -10.33 -20.53 19.83
N ALA A 217 -9.02 -20.73 19.64
CA ALA A 217 -8.01 -19.83 20.17
C ALA A 217 -8.13 -18.41 19.57
N SER A 218 -8.34 -18.30 18.26
CA SER A 218 -8.55 -17.00 17.61
C SER A 218 -9.77 -16.26 18.17
N ALA A 219 -10.88 -16.98 18.40
CA ALA A 219 -12.10 -16.40 18.94
C ALA A 219 -11.92 -15.88 20.36
N ILE A 220 -11.22 -16.64 21.22
CA ILE A 220 -10.87 -16.18 22.58
C ILE A 220 -9.99 -14.93 22.51
N LEU A 221 -8.94 -14.94 21.69
CA LEU A 221 -8.02 -13.81 21.59
C LEU A 221 -8.74 -12.54 21.14
N ILE A 222 -9.62 -12.63 20.15
CA ILE A 222 -10.44 -11.50 19.69
C ILE A 222 -11.38 -11.03 20.81
N MET A 223 -12.06 -11.95 21.50
CA MET A 223 -12.95 -11.62 22.61
C MET A 223 -12.21 -10.92 23.75
N LEU A 224 -11.05 -11.43 24.18
CA LEU A 224 -10.22 -10.79 25.21
C LEU A 224 -9.70 -9.43 24.75
N TYR A 225 -9.32 -9.31 23.48
CA TYR A 225 -8.87 -8.05 22.91
C TYR A 225 -9.95 -6.98 22.96
N THR A 226 -11.24 -7.34 22.83
CA THR A 226 -12.36 -6.37 23.00
C THR A 226 -12.41 -5.75 24.39
N LEU A 227 -11.96 -6.46 25.42
CA LEU A 227 -11.97 -5.96 26.79
C LEU A 227 -10.86 -4.94 27.03
N THR A 228 -9.79 -4.92 26.22
CA THR A 228 -8.63 -4.04 26.45
C THR A 228 -8.99 -2.56 26.46
N ALA A 229 -9.89 -2.11 25.59
CA ALA A 229 -10.35 -0.73 25.56
C ALA A 229 -11.09 -0.35 26.85
N VAL A 230 -12.01 -1.21 27.31
CA VAL A 230 -12.76 -0.99 28.56
C VAL A 230 -11.87 -1.11 29.78
N SER A 231 -10.91 -2.05 29.80
CA SER A 231 -9.89 -2.15 30.85
C SER A 231 -9.11 -0.85 30.95
N LEU A 232 -8.71 -0.26 29.81
CA LEU A 232 -7.96 0.99 29.78
C LEU A 232 -8.80 2.19 30.24
N LEU A 233 -10.09 2.22 29.90
CA LEU A 233 -11.04 3.19 30.46
C LEU A 233 -11.24 3.01 31.97
N GLY A 234 -11.33 1.77 32.44
CA GLY A 234 -11.41 1.43 33.85
C GLY A 234 -10.17 1.89 34.61
N LEU A 235 -8.97 1.68 34.04
CA LEU A 235 -7.74 2.21 34.60
C LEU A 235 -7.78 3.74 34.70
N ALA A 236 -8.24 4.43 33.66
CA ALA A 236 -8.39 5.89 33.68
C ALA A 236 -9.45 6.40 34.68
N TYR A 237 -10.48 5.59 34.96
CA TYR A 237 -11.58 5.96 35.85
C TYR A 237 -11.26 5.71 37.32
N PHE A 238 -10.76 4.51 37.65
CA PHE A 238 -10.52 4.09 39.03
C PHE A 238 -9.23 4.66 39.62
N PHE A 239 -8.19 4.85 38.81
CA PHE A 239 -6.96 5.46 39.29
C PHE A 239 -7.03 6.97 39.11
N LYS A 240 -6.89 7.72 40.20
CA LYS A 240 -6.83 9.18 40.13
C LYS A 240 -5.47 9.63 39.58
N PRO A 241 -5.41 10.75 38.84
CA PRO A 241 -4.14 11.33 38.40
C PRO A 241 -3.21 11.57 39.59
N THR A 242 -1.92 11.36 39.37
CA THR A 242 -0.91 11.62 40.41
C THR A 242 -0.62 13.12 40.51
N ARG A 243 0.02 13.57 41.60
CA ARG A 243 0.52 14.96 41.70
C ARG A 243 1.42 15.34 40.50
N LYS A 244 2.17 14.39 39.95
CA LYS A 244 2.98 14.59 38.74
C LYS A 244 2.11 14.85 37.50
N ASP A 245 0.96 14.18 37.38
CA ASP A 245 0.01 14.40 36.29
C ASP A 245 -0.72 15.75 36.40
N GLU A 246 -1.06 16.20 37.61
CA GLU A 246 -1.77 17.46 37.88
C GLU A 246 -0.87 18.69 37.68
N ASN A 247 0.41 18.60 38.05
CA ASN A 247 1.36 19.70 37.91
C ASN A 247 1.81 19.95 36.45
N LEU A 248 1.57 18.99 35.55
CA LEU A 248 2.03 19.03 34.17
C LEU A 248 1.08 19.82 33.27
N TYR A 249 1.62 20.70 32.43
CA TYR A 249 0.82 21.31 31.36
C TYR A 249 0.56 20.33 30.22
N THR A 250 -0.70 20.24 29.78
CA THR A 250 -1.06 19.52 28.55
C THR A 250 -1.51 20.47 27.45
N TYR A 251 -1.19 20.12 26.21
CA TYR A 251 -1.63 20.83 25.01
C TYR A 251 -2.92 20.20 24.46
N GLN A 252 -4.00 20.98 24.48
CA GLN A 252 -5.34 20.58 24.04
C GLN A 252 -5.75 21.36 22.78
N PRO A 253 -6.63 20.83 21.91
CA PRO A 253 -7.13 21.56 20.74
C PRO A 253 -8.29 22.52 21.13
N TRP A 254 -7.97 23.73 21.60
CA TRP A 254 -8.97 24.73 22.06
C TRP A 254 -9.76 25.40 20.94
N TRP A 255 -9.28 25.31 19.70
CA TRP A 255 -9.98 25.86 18.52
C TRP A 255 -11.18 25.01 18.07
N ILE A 256 -11.40 23.85 18.71
CA ILE A 256 -12.59 23.02 18.49
C ILE A 256 -13.68 23.55 19.42
N GLU A 257 -14.62 24.32 18.87
CA GLU A 257 -15.64 25.03 19.64
C GLU A 257 -16.87 24.16 19.95
N SER A 258 -17.10 23.09 19.19
CA SER A 258 -18.28 22.22 19.35
C SER A 258 -18.02 20.80 18.85
N PHE A 259 -18.82 19.87 19.33
CA PHE A 259 -18.88 18.48 18.84
C PHE A 259 -20.23 18.16 18.18
N SER A 260 -20.98 19.19 17.74
CA SER A 260 -22.23 19.02 17.01
C SER A 260 -21.99 18.29 15.67
N PRO A 261 -22.89 17.40 15.23
CA PRO A 261 -22.76 16.70 13.95
C PRO A 261 -22.47 17.62 12.76
N PHE A 262 -23.05 18.82 12.75
CA PHE A 262 -22.93 19.80 11.66
C PHE A 262 -21.81 20.84 11.87
N TYR A 263 -21.07 20.77 12.98
CA TYR A 263 -20.00 21.72 13.25
C TYR A 263 -18.71 21.35 12.51
N PHE A 264 -18.06 22.30 11.86
CA PHE A 264 -16.72 22.11 11.31
C PHE A 264 -15.81 23.23 11.80
N VAL A 265 -14.55 22.88 12.04
CA VAL A 265 -13.53 23.84 12.48
C VAL A 265 -13.37 24.94 11.43
N LYS A 266 -13.15 26.17 11.88
CA LYS A 266 -12.86 27.30 10.99
C LYS A 266 -11.58 27.01 10.18
N PRO A 267 -11.57 27.24 8.85
CA PRO A 267 -10.35 27.08 8.06
C PRO A 267 -9.19 27.88 8.66
N GLY A 268 -8.00 27.28 8.80
CA GLY A 268 -6.81 27.95 9.34
C GLY A 268 -6.71 28.01 10.87
N ALA A 269 -7.79 27.75 11.63
CA ALA A 269 -7.80 27.90 13.10
C ALA A 269 -6.76 27.02 13.82
N LYS A 270 -6.49 25.81 13.33
CA LYS A 270 -5.39 24.97 13.84
C LYS A 270 -4.03 25.65 13.66
N GLU A 271 -3.79 26.28 12.52
CA GLU A 271 -2.50 26.89 12.21
C GLU A 271 -2.28 28.15 13.04
N GLU A 272 -3.33 28.95 13.22
CA GLU A 272 -3.37 30.10 14.13
C GLU A 272 -3.09 29.67 15.57
N ALA A 273 -3.74 28.61 16.03
CA ALA A 273 -3.53 28.04 17.35
C ALA A 273 -2.08 27.55 17.55
N GLU A 274 -1.53 26.82 16.59
CA GLU A 274 -0.12 26.42 16.60
C GLU A 274 0.82 27.63 16.61
N GLN A 275 0.55 28.68 15.82
CA GLN A 275 1.36 29.91 15.80
C GLN A 275 1.31 30.67 17.14
N SER A 276 0.12 30.80 17.74
CA SER A 276 -0.07 31.38 19.08
C SER A 276 0.74 30.59 20.11
N PHE A 277 0.76 29.26 20.02
CA PHE A 277 1.52 28.40 20.91
C PHE A 277 3.04 28.50 20.72
N MET A 278 3.51 28.65 19.48
CA MET A 278 4.94 28.83 19.15
C MET A 278 5.53 30.12 19.75
N LYS A 279 4.71 31.15 19.96
CA LYS A 279 5.13 32.44 20.52
C LYS A 279 5.28 32.44 22.05
N ARG A 280 4.98 31.31 22.72
CA ARG A 280 4.94 31.22 24.20
C ARG A 280 6.24 30.67 24.81
N GLY A 281 6.35 30.81 26.15
CA GLY A 281 7.50 30.37 26.95
C GLY A 281 7.85 28.89 26.80
N HIS A 282 9.11 28.54 27.03
CA HIS A 282 9.70 27.23 26.74
C HIS A 282 8.96 26.04 27.37
N ASN A 283 8.59 26.14 28.66
CA ASN A 283 7.94 25.05 29.41
C ASN A 283 6.59 24.59 28.80
N HIS A 284 5.98 25.42 27.97
CA HIS A 284 4.74 25.08 27.29
C HIS A 284 4.97 24.29 26.01
N ARG A 285 6.13 24.45 25.33
CA ARG A 285 6.41 23.80 24.03
C ARG A 285 6.58 22.28 24.11
N HIS A 286 6.86 21.78 25.31
CA HIS A 286 6.99 20.36 25.63
C HIS A 286 5.73 19.74 26.25
N ALA A 287 4.64 20.49 26.34
CA ALA A 287 3.40 20.01 26.93
C ALA A 287 2.90 18.73 26.24
N ILE A 288 2.47 17.76 27.05
CA ILE A 288 1.96 16.48 26.55
C ILE A 288 0.66 16.74 25.80
N ARG A 289 0.56 16.21 24.58
CA ARG A 289 -0.55 16.47 23.66
C ARG A 289 -1.69 15.51 23.95
N VAL A 290 -2.86 16.07 24.23
CA VAL A 290 -4.03 15.32 24.65
C VAL A 290 -5.27 15.78 23.88
N ILE A 291 -6.38 15.07 24.04
CA ILE A 291 -7.66 15.42 23.40
C ILE A 291 -8.31 16.64 24.08
N ALA A 292 -9.30 17.27 23.44
CA ALA A 292 -10.01 18.42 24.02
C ALA A 292 -10.83 18.02 25.25
N ALA A 293 -10.86 18.89 26.27
CA ALA A 293 -11.79 18.78 27.38
C ALA A 293 -13.24 19.12 26.96
N THR A 294 -14.24 18.51 27.60
CA THR A 294 -15.68 18.68 27.26
C THR A 294 -16.26 20.07 27.57
N HIS A 295 -15.59 20.88 28.39
CA HIS A 295 -16.02 22.25 28.70
C HIS A 295 -14.93 23.24 28.30
N HIS A 296 -15.30 24.29 27.57
CA HIS A 296 -14.44 25.44 27.32
C HIS A 296 -14.05 26.07 28.65
N HIS A 297 -12.86 25.77 29.13
CA HIS A 297 -12.27 26.52 30.24
C HIS A 297 -11.71 27.81 29.65
N HIS A 298 -12.60 28.80 29.48
CA HIS A 298 -12.28 30.13 29.00
C HIS A 298 -11.34 30.92 29.94
N ASN A 299 -10.99 30.37 31.10
CA ASN A 299 -10.20 31.05 32.15
C ASN A 299 -8.74 30.57 32.27
N MET A 300 -8.19 29.86 31.28
CA MET A 300 -6.78 29.46 31.27
C MET A 300 -6.10 29.89 29.96
N VAL A 301 -4.81 30.19 30.04
CA VAL A 301 -3.95 30.58 28.90
C VAL A 301 -4.20 29.62 27.70
N GLU A 302 -4.67 30.16 26.56
CA GLU A 302 -5.41 29.39 25.54
C GLU A 302 -4.76 28.04 25.19
N GLY A 303 -5.40 26.90 25.47
CA GLY A 303 -4.88 25.57 25.08
C GLY A 303 -3.88 24.89 26.02
N LEU A 304 -3.46 25.54 27.12
CA LEU A 304 -2.67 24.93 28.19
C LEU A 304 -3.51 24.78 29.45
N SER A 305 -3.59 23.56 29.96
CA SER A 305 -4.29 23.30 31.22
C SER A 305 -3.49 22.39 32.14
N ARG A 306 -3.46 22.76 33.43
CA ARG A 306 -3.10 21.91 34.57
C ARG A 306 -4.34 21.27 35.21
N GLU A 307 -5.52 21.83 34.94
CA GLU A 307 -6.77 21.32 35.49
C GLU A 307 -7.12 19.98 34.84
N ARG A 308 -7.18 18.95 35.67
CA ARG A 308 -7.65 17.62 35.30
C ARG A 308 -9.11 17.56 35.70
N GLY A 309 -9.98 17.95 34.77
CA GLY A 309 -11.43 17.92 34.99
C GLY A 309 -11.89 16.58 35.57
N ASP A 310 -12.96 16.63 36.36
CA ASP A 310 -13.70 15.44 36.77
C ASP A 310 -14.13 14.64 35.52
N LEU A 311 -14.39 13.34 35.63
CA LEU A 311 -14.68 12.43 34.49
C LEU A 311 -16.04 12.71 33.81
N LYS A 312 -16.42 13.98 33.64
CA LYS A 312 -17.57 14.46 32.88
C LYS A 312 -17.31 14.52 31.36
N HIS A 313 -16.46 13.62 30.84
CA HIS A 313 -16.38 13.29 29.41
C HIS A 313 -17.48 12.29 29.02
N ASN A 314 -18.70 12.52 29.54
CA ASN A 314 -19.77 11.53 29.58
C ASN A 314 -20.01 10.90 28.20
N TRP A 315 -20.09 11.72 27.15
CA TRP A 315 -20.33 11.24 25.80
C TRP A 315 -19.14 10.48 25.16
N SER A 316 -17.89 10.91 25.38
CA SER A 316 -16.73 10.19 24.81
C SER A 316 -16.56 8.80 25.44
N LEU A 317 -16.75 8.71 26.76
CA LEU A 317 -16.75 7.45 27.50
C LEU A 317 -17.93 6.58 27.08
N VAL A 318 -19.14 7.14 27.00
CA VAL A 318 -20.34 6.42 26.56
C VAL A 318 -20.17 5.87 25.15
N ILE A 319 -19.61 6.64 24.20
CA ILE A 319 -19.37 6.16 22.84
C ILE A 319 -18.44 4.93 22.86
N ILE A 320 -17.27 5.00 23.50
CA ILE A 320 -16.34 3.86 23.50
C ILE A 320 -16.93 2.67 24.26
N THR A 321 -17.56 2.90 25.42
CA THR A 321 -18.16 1.83 26.21
C THR A 321 -19.30 1.15 25.47
N LEU A 322 -20.26 1.89 24.91
CA LEU A 322 -21.38 1.32 24.15
C LEU A 322 -20.89 0.58 22.91
N THR A 323 -19.99 1.18 22.14
CA THR A 323 -19.45 0.53 20.93
C THR A 323 -18.66 -0.73 21.28
N THR A 324 -17.90 -0.72 22.37
CA THR A 324 -17.17 -1.91 22.84
C THR A 324 -18.11 -3.00 23.34
N ILE A 325 -19.20 -2.65 24.05
CA ILE A 325 -20.22 -3.61 24.49
C ILE A 325 -20.90 -4.27 23.29
N PHE A 326 -21.29 -3.50 22.28
CA PHE A 326 -21.90 -4.06 21.07
C PHE A 326 -20.98 -5.02 20.32
N ILE A 327 -19.70 -4.66 20.17
CA ILE A 327 -18.72 -5.55 19.55
C ILE A 327 -18.49 -6.79 20.42
N PHE A 328 -18.37 -6.63 21.74
CA PHE A 328 -18.19 -7.73 22.69
C PHE A 328 -19.33 -8.74 22.62
N ILE A 329 -20.58 -8.31 22.55
CA ILE A 329 -21.74 -9.21 22.40
C ILE A 329 -21.61 -10.05 21.11
N GLY A 330 -21.21 -9.41 19.99
CA GLY A 330 -20.96 -10.12 18.73
C GLY A 330 -19.82 -11.13 18.84
N GLN A 331 -18.69 -10.76 19.47
CA GLN A 331 -17.55 -11.67 19.64
C GLN A 331 -17.86 -12.80 20.64
N LEU A 332 -18.65 -12.54 21.67
CA LEU A 332 -19.14 -13.56 22.59
C LEU A 332 -20.02 -14.56 21.84
N GLY A 333 -20.97 -14.09 21.03
CA GLY A 333 -21.81 -14.94 20.19
C GLY A 333 -20.99 -15.81 19.23
N ARG A 334 -20.00 -15.22 18.55
CA ARG A 334 -19.07 -15.95 17.68
C ARG A 334 -18.24 -16.98 18.46
N THR A 335 -17.73 -16.61 19.64
CA THR A 335 -16.97 -17.53 20.50
C THR A 335 -17.83 -18.71 20.91
N VAL A 336 -19.07 -18.49 21.34
CA VAL A 336 -20.01 -19.57 21.65
C VAL A 336 -20.26 -20.45 20.42
N ALA A 337 -20.46 -19.86 19.23
CA ALA A 337 -20.67 -20.62 18.00
C ALA A 337 -19.48 -21.53 17.66
N VAL A 338 -18.25 -21.01 17.76
CA VAL A 338 -17.02 -21.76 17.50
C VAL A 338 -16.81 -22.86 18.54
N PHE A 339 -17.03 -22.57 19.83
CA PHE A 339 -16.87 -23.54 20.93
C PHE A 339 -17.94 -24.63 20.95
N GLN A 340 -19.11 -24.39 20.34
CA GLN A 340 -20.04 -25.47 20.09
C GLN A 340 -19.38 -26.56 19.23
N GLY A 341 -18.53 -26.17 18.28
CA GLY A 341 -17.75 -27.08 17.44
C GLY A 341 -18.62 -28.10 16.69
N ARG A 342 -19.89 -27.77 16.47
CA ARG A 342 -20.91 -28.65 15.90
C ARG A 342 -20.91 -28.55 14.39
N TYR A 343 -21.43 -29.58 13.75
CA TYR A 343 -21.80 -29.47 12.36
C TYR A 343 -23.00 -28.54 12.19
N GLN A 344 -23.13 -27.95 11.01
CA GLN A 344 -24.20 -27.00 10.72
C GLN A 344 -25.60 -27.59 10.93
N ILE A 345 -25.75 -28.89 10.65
CA ILE A 345 -27.01 -29.61 10.86
C ILE A 345 -27.47 -29.66 12.33
N ASP A 346 -26.54 -29.51 13.27
CA ASP A 346 -26.77 -29.49 14.72
C ASP A 346 -26.48 -28.11 15.32
N SER A 347 -26.54 -27.07 14.48
CA SER A 347 -26.23 -25.69 14.86
C SER A 347 -27.16 -25.15 15.96
N GLY A 348 -26.57 -24.41 16.90
CA GLY A 348 -27.31 -23.79 17.99
C GLY A 348 -28.05 -22.51 17.58
N PRO A 349 -28.96 -21.98 18.43
CA PRO A 349 -29.70 -20.74 18.16
C PRO A 349 -28.82 -19.52 17.86
N VAL A 350 -27.62 -19.45 18.46
CA VAL A 350 -26.64 -18.36 18.26
C VAL A 350 -26.04 -18.35 16.84
N CYS A 351 -26.08 -19.48 16.14
CA CYS A 351 -25.56 -19.62 14.79
C CYS A 351 -26.57 -19.16 13.72
N LYS A 352 -27.83 -18.87 14.09
CA LYS A 352 -28.86 -18.47 13.13
C LYS A 352 -28.49 -17.13 12.45
N PRO A 353 -28.86 -16.92 11.18
CA PRO A 353 -28.56 -15.67 10.44
C PRO A 353 -28.98 -14.41 11.17
N VAL A 354 -30.12 -14.45 11.87
CA VAL A 354 -30.66 -13.30 12.64
C VAL A 354 -29.65 -12.78 13.66
N ALA A 355 -28.90 -13.66 14.35
CA ALA A 355 -27.91 -13.24 15.33
C ALA A 355 -26.77 -12.45 14.68
N MET A 356 -26.34 -12.87 13.49
CA MET A 356 -25.32 -12.20 12.69
C MET A 356 -25.82 -10.85 12.15
N TYR A 357 -27.03 -10.77 11.57
CA TYR A 357 -27.57 -9.49 11.11
C TYR A 357 -27.76 -8.47 12.24
N ILE A 358 -28.07 -8.92 13.46
CA ILE A 358 -28.11 -8.04 14.62
C ILE A 358 -26.70 -7.59 15.01
N CYS A 359 -25.76 -8.52 15.21
CA CYS A 359 -24.45 -8.22 15.77
C CYS A 359 -23.49 -7.56 14.77
N TRP A 360 -23.47 -8.00 13.52
CA TRP A 360 -22.58 -7.51 12.47
C TRP A 360 -23.27 -6.52 11.52
N GLY A 361 -24.60 -6.53 11.47
CA GLY A 361 -25.39 -5.54 10.75
C GLY A 361 -25.79 -4.38 11.65
N LEU A 362 -26.87 -4.54 12.41
CA LEU A 362 -27.51 -3.46 13.18
C LEU A 362 -26.57 -2.80 14.20
N PHE A 363 -25.88 -3.58 15.02
CA PHE A 363 -24.97 -3.04 16.04
C PHE A 363 -23.82 -2.25 15.41
N GLU A 364 -23.23 -2.73 14.31
CA GLU A 364 -22.15 -2.02 13.62
C GLU A 364 -22.63 -0.78 12.86
N VAL A 365 -23.88 -0.77 12.37
CA VAL A 365 -24.53 0.45 11.89
C VAL A 365 -24.67 1.46 13.04
N ILE A 366 -25.13 1.03 14.22
CA ILE A 366 -25.23 1.90 15.40
C ILE A 366 -23.85 2.42 15.81
N ILE A 367 -22.82 1.57 15.81
CA ILE A 367 -21.43 1.98 16.11
C ILE A 367 -20.96 3.08 15.17
N ASN A 368 -21.15 2.90 13.86
CA ASN A 368 -20.76 3.90 12.87
C ASN A 368 -21.56 5.19 13.02
N LEU A 369 -22.86 5.11 13.30
CA LEU A 369 -23.67 6.29 13.61
C LEU A 369 -23.19 7.00 14.88
N LEU A 370 -22.79 6.28 15.92
CA LEU A 370 -22.19 6.87 17.12
C LEU A 370 -20.86 7.56 16.80
N TYR A 371 -20.05 7.03 15.90
CA TYR A 371 -18.81 7.70 15.48
C TYR A 371 -19.07 8.97 14.67
N ILE A 372 -20.02 8.92 13.74
CA ILE A 372 -20.41 10.03 12.86
C ILE A 372 -21.12 11.13 13.66
N ILE A 373 -22.24 10.81 14.30
CA ILE A 373 -23.06 11.76 15.07
C ILE A 373 -22.29 12.24 16.30
N GLY A 374 -21.57 11.33 16.96
CA GLY A 374 -20.73 11.68 18.09
C GLY A 374 -19.50 12.50 17.72
N ARG A 375 -19.22 12.71 16.42
CA ARG A 375 -18.04 13.46 15.93
C ARG A 375 -16.75 13.02 16.62
N VAL A 376 -16.50 11.71 16.55
CA VAL A 376 -15.30 11.08 17.12
C VAL A 376 -14.02 11.70 16.55
N ASP A 377 -14.06 12.12 15.28
CA ASP A 377 -13.00 12.86 14.60
C ASP A 377 -12.58 14.13 15.34
N LEU A 378 -13.53 14.84 15.96
CA LEU A 378 -13.26 16.05 16.75
C LEU A 378 -12.98 15.71 18.22
N ARG A 379 -13.81 14.87 18.85
CA ARG A 379 -13.70 14.53 20.29
C ARG A 379 -12.38 13.89 20.63
N PHE A 380 -11.84 13.09 19.73
CA PHE A 380 -10.60 12.35 19.95
C PHE A 380 -9.44 12.94 19.17
N TYR A 381 -9.60 14.11 18.55
CA TYR A 381 -8.52 14.78 17.86
C TYR A 381 -7.36 15.07 18.81
N ARG A 382 -6.15 14.72 18.39
CA ARG A 382 -4.91 15.03 19.11
C ARG A 382 -4.09 15.97 18.24
N PRO A 383 -3.67 17.15 18.74
CA PRO A 383 -2.82 18.05 17.98
C PRO A 383 -1.50 17.43 17.51
N ASP A 384 -0.95 17.95 16.42
CA ASP A 384 0.34 17.52 15.89
C ASP A 384 1.51 17.91 16.80
N ARG A 385 2.64 17.23 16.64
CA ARG A 385 3.84 17.51 17.44
C ARG A 385 4.48 18.76 16.86
N LEU A 386 4.83 19.72 17.72
CA LEU A 386 5.63 20.86 17.27
C LEU A 386 6.95 20.37 16.64
N PRO A 387 7.45 21.03 15.59
CA PRO A 387 8.74 20.71 14.98
C PRO A 387 9.87 20.66 16.02
N ALA A 388 10.81 19.72 15.87
CA ALA A 388 11.94 19.58 16.80
C ALA A 388 12.75 20.88 17.01
N PRO A 389 13.05 21.69 15.97
CA PRO A 389 13.80 22.95 16.13
C PRO A 389 13.11 24.01 17.00
N VAL A 390 11.78 23.95 17.09
CA VAL A 390 10.97 24.89 17.90
C VAL A 390 10.95 24.49 19.37
N ARG A 391 11.07 23.19 19.63
CA ARG A 391 11.09 22.60 20.98
C ARG A 391 12.47 22.76 21.61
N SER A 392 13.56 22.62 20.86
CA SER A 392 14.94 22.72 21.36
C SER A 392 15.43 24.14 21.68
N ILE A 393 14.56 25.15 21.71
CA ILE A 393 14.94 26.55 21.98
C ILE A 393 15.07 26.74 23.49
N ILE A 394 16.30 26.67 24.01
CA ILE A 394 16.58 26.82 25.44
C ILE A 394 16.46 28.31 25.85
N THR A 395 15.56 28.63 26.77
CA THR A 395 15.40 30.00 27.32
C THR A 395 16.26 30.22 28.56
N ALA A 396 16.63 31.47 28.89
CA ALA A 396 17.47 31.80 30.04
C ALA A 396 16.93 31.33 31.42
N GLU A 397 15.62 31.10 31.54
CA GLU A 397 15.01 30.48 32.75
C GLU A 397 15.39 28.99 32.92
N GLN A 398 15.71 28.29 31.83
CA GLN A 398 16.00 26.85 31.80
C GLN A 398 17.42 26.53 32.26
N SER A 399 18.36 27.47 32.13
CA SER A 399 19.69 27.38 32.76
C SER A 399 19.67 27.48 34.28
N LEU A 400 18.55 27.93 34.87
CA LEU A 400 18.42 28.16 36.31
C LEU A 400 17.67 27.03 37.04
N ASN A 401 16.78 26.29 36.36
CA ASN A 401 16.04 25.16 36.95
C ASN A 401 15.73 24.08 35.89
N PRO A 402 16.58 23.05 35.71
CA PRO A 402 16.28 21.90 34.85
C PRO A 402 15.11 21.08 35.42
N SER A 403 14.28 20.49 34.55
CA SER A 403 13.06 19.78 34.97
C SER A 403 13.24 18.26 35.01
N ASP A 404 12.65 17.56 35.99
CA ASP A 404 12.81 16.09 36.17
C ASP A 404 12.35 15.21 34.97
N VAL A 405 11.66 15.81 33.98
CA VAL A 405 11.23 15.11 32.74
C VAL A 405 12.37 15.06 31.70
N GLU A 406 13.33 15.99 31.79
CA GLU A 406 14.53 16.02 30.94
C GLU A 406 15.43 14.80 31.19
N SER A 407 15.52 14.32 32.44
CA SER A 407 16.40 13.18 32.79
C SER A 407 15.86 11.82 32.30
N GLU A 408 14.55 11.57 32.39
CA GLU A 408 13.97 10.27 31.95
C GLU A 408 13.85 10.16 30.41
N SER A 409 13.71 11.29 29.70
CA SER A 409 13.62 11.30 28.23
C SER A 409 14.97 11.24 27.51
N MET A 410 16.06 11.62 28.20
CA MET A 410 17.44 11.37 27.74
C MET A 410 17.88 9.93 28.02
N GLN A 411 17.55 9.36 29.19
CA GLN A 411 17.92 7.97 29.52
C GLN A 411 17.21 6.92 28.64
N SER A 412 15.93 7.14 28.30
CA SER A 412 15.20 6.21 27.41
C SER A 412 15.65 6.24 25.94
N ALA A 413 16.51 7.18 25.55
CA ALA A 413 17.13 7.22 24.22
C ALA A 413 18.52 6.55 24.19
N GLU A 414 19.13 6.29 25.34
CA GLU A 414 20.45 5.65 25.45
C GLU A 414 20.37 4.14 25.74
N ASP A 415 19.30 3.64 26.37
CA ASP A 415 19.21 2.23 26.79
C ASP A 415 18.67 1.23 25.72
N ASP A 416 18.23 1.71 24.55
CA ASP A 416 17.72 0.84 23.46
C ASP A 416 18.84 0.35 22.50
N TYR A 417 20.10 0.63 22.86
CA TYR A 417 21.31 0.12 22.21
C TYR A 417 22.14 -0.70 23.21
N SER A 418 21.77 -1.97 23.44
CA SER A 418 22.75 -2.95 23.93
C SER A 418 22.56 -4.30 23.26
N ASP A 419 23.62 -4.69 22.54
CA ASP A 419 23.76 -5.93 21.78
C ASP A 419 23.71 -7.17 22.69
N SER A 420 23.11 -8.24 22.18
CA SER A 420 23.36 -9.60 22.68
C SER A 420 23.72 -10.51 21.50
N GLU A 421 25.02 -10.59 21.22
CA GLU A 421 25.61 -11.66 20.42
C GLU A 421 25.50 -12.99 21.18
N THR A 422 25.03 -14.04 20.51
CA THR A 422 25.25 -15.42 20.95
C THR A 422 25.90 -16.19 19.82
N GLN A 423 27.18 -16.51 19.99
CA GLN A 423 27.93 -17.45 19.17
C GLN A 423 27.38 -18.87 19.35
N PHE A 424 27.26 -19.64 18.27
CA PHE A 424 27.31 -21.09 18.32
C PHE A 424 28.19 -21.64 17.18
N ASN A 425 29.15 -22.49 17.59
CA ASN A 425 30.17 -23.12 16.76
C ASN A 425 29.72 -24.52 16.28
N ALA A 426 30.25 -24.89 15.11
CA ALA A 426 30.65 -26.22 14.63
C ALA A 426 29.59 -27.33 14.40
N SER A 427 29.49 -27.83 13.17
CA SER A 427 30.28 -29.00 12.72
C SER A 427 29.84 -29.52 11.34
N GLU A 428 30.83 -29.95 10.56
CA GLU A 428 30.76 -30.60 9.25
C GLU A 428 30.12 -32.00 9.31
N LYS A 429 29.53 -32.45 8.18
CA LYS A 429 29.78 -33.78 7.58
C LYS A 429 29.22 -33.91 6.16
N GLU A 430 30.14 -33.77 5.22
CA GLU A 430 30.43 -34.57 4.02
C GLU A 430 29.58 -35.82 3.70
N PHE A 431 29.11 -35.93 2.44
CA PHE A 431 29.12 -37.10 1.52
C PHE A 431 28.25 -36.74 0.29
N GLY A 432 28.60 -36.90 -0.99
CA GLY A 432 29.71 -37.56 -1.67
C GLY A 432 29.17 -38.23 -2.95
N PHE A 433 29.55 -37.68 -4.11
CA PHE A 433 29.63 -38.33 -5.46
C PHE A 433 28.31 -38.80 -6.14
N ASN A 434 28.12 -38.81 -7.47
CA ASN A 434 29.05 -38.78 -8.59
C ASN A 434 28.34 -38.42 -9.92
N ASN A 435 29.17 -38.01 -10.88
CA ASN A 435 28.89 -37.64 -12.27
C ASN A 435 28.21 -38.71 -13.15
N SER A 436 27.45 -38.30 -14.16
CA SER A 436 27.95 -38.25 -15.56
C SER A 436 26.81 -37.91 -16.56
N PRO A 437 27.08 -37.10 -17.61
CA PRO A 437 26.11 -36.68 -18.60
C PRO A 437 26.06 -37.64 -19.80
N SER A 438 24.97 -37.60 -20.58
CA SER A 438 25.02 -38.03 -21.99
C SER A 438 24.37 -36.98 -22.88
N GLU A 439 25.12 -36.61 -23.90
CA GLU A 439 24.82 -35.61 -24.92
C GLU A 439 23.94 -36.16 -26.05
N LYS A 440 23.11 -35.26 -26.58
CA LYS A 440 22.72 -35.01 -27.99
C LYS A 440 22.62 -36.18 -28.98
N VAL A 441 21.52 -36.18 -29.74
CA VAL A 441 21.60 -36.14 -31.23
C VAL A 441 20.46 -35.27 -31.79
N ARG A 442 20.84 -34.44 -32.76
CA ARG A 442 20.03 -33.56 -33.62
C ARG A 442 19.52 -34.36 -34.82
N GLY A 443 18.28 -34.14 -35.24
CA GLY A 443 17.77 -34.52 -36.56
C GLY A 443 16.78 -33.46 -37.01
N ASP A 444 17.09 -32.82 -38.13
CA ASP A 444 16.30 -31.77 -38.76
C ASP A 444 15.15 -32.37 -39.61
N ASP A 445 14.12 -31.53 -39.78
CA ASP A 445 13.05 -31.50 -40.79
C ASP A 445 12.17 -32.75 -41.02
N GLU A 446 10.88 -32.63 -40.67
CA GLU A 446 9.77 -32.96 -41.59
C GLU A 446 8.42 -32.39 -41.10
N SER A 447 7.68 -31.84 -42.06
CA SER A 447 6.37 -31.20 -41.96
C SER A 447 5.21 -32.20 -41.78
N ASP A 448 4.19 -31.78 -41.01
CA ASP A 448 2.80 -32.27 -41.04
C ASP A 448 2.53 -33.75 -40.74
N GLU A 449 2.80 -34.19 -39.50
CA GLU A 449 2.30 -35.48 -39.00
C GLU A 449 1.78 -35.46 -37.54
N SER A 450 1.51 -34.29 -36.93
CA SER A 450 1.16 -34.23 -35.49
C SER A 450 -0.32 -34.41 -35.12
N ASP A 451 -1.24 -34.54 -36.09
CA ASP A 451 -2.68 -34.59 -35.81
C ASP A 451 -3.20 -35.98 -35.41
N ASN A 452 -2.33 -37.01 -35.38
CA ASN A 452 -2.67 -38.40 -35.04
C ASN A 452 -2.01 -38.92 -33.74
N ASP A 453 -1.62 -38.06 -32.80
CA ASP A 453 -1.13 -38.48 -31.47
C ASP A 453 -2.30 -38.85 -30.53
N PRO A 454 -2.34 -40.05 -29.93
CA PRO A 454 -3.31 -40.41 -28.89
C PRO A 454 -3.40 -39.40 -27.74
N LEU A 455 -2.31 -38.69 -27.41
CA LEU A 455 -2.30 -37.61 -26.41
C LEU A 455 -3.09 -36.38 -26.88
N HIS A 456 -3.04 -36.05 -28.17
CA HIS A 456 -3.88 -35.00 -28.76
C HIS A 456 -5.36 -35.34 -28.63
N GLY A 457 -5.74 -36.58 -28.99
CA GLY A 457 -7.11 -37.08 -28.83
C GLY A 457 -7.60 -37.06 -27.38
N LEU A 458 -6.74 -37.41 -26.41
CA LEU A 458 -7.05 -37.32 -24.98
C LEU A 458 -7.29 -35.86 -24.54
N PHE A 459 -6.45 -34.93 -24.99
CA PHE A 459 -6.62 -33.50 -24.69
C PHE A 459 -7.88 -32.90 -25.33
N LEU A 460 -8.19 -33.28 -26.58
CA LEU A 460 -9.46 -32.91 -27.23
C LEU A 460 -10.66 -33.48 -26.48
N LEU A 461 -10.58 -34.71 -25.98
CA LEU A 461 -11.62 -35.28 -25.12
C LEU A 461 -11.77 -34.46 -23.83
N LEU A 462 -10.66 -34.18 -23.12
CA LEU A 462 -10.67 -33.36 -21.91
C LEU A 462 -11.17 -31.94 -22.16
N GLN A 463 -10.99 -31.37 -23.34
CA GLN A 463 -11.49 -30.03 -23.70
C GLN A 463 -12.96 -30.05 -24.16
N SER A 464 -13.36 -31.06 -24.91
CA SER A 464 -14.74 -31.21 -25.40
C SER A 464 -15.73 -31.46 -24.25
N ILE A 465 -15.32 -32.19 -23.20
CA ILE A 465 -16.11 -32.29 -21.96
C ILE A 465 -16.17 -30.97 -21.16
N ASN A 466 -15.29 -30.00 -21.49
CA ASN A 466 -15.24 -28.66 -20.93
C ASN A 466 -15.74 -27.60 -21.93
N ASN A 467 -16.80 -27.92 -22.68
CA ASN A 467 -17.47 -26.99 -23.61
C ASN A 467 -16.61 -26.49 -24.78
N GLY A 468 -15.66 -27.30 -25.26
CA GLY A 468 -14.85 -26.97 -26.44
C GLY A 468 -13.85 -25.84 -26.21
N ALA A 469 -13.21 -25.82 -25.04
CA ALA A 469 -12.18 -24.85 -24.69
C ALA A 469 -10.98 -24.92 -25.65
N ASP A 470 -10.38 -23.76 -25.94
CA ASP A 470 -9.24 -23.68 -26.86
C ASP A 470 -7.98 -24.30 -26.24
N ILE A 471 -7.14 -24.87 -27.10
CA ILE A 471 -5.92 -25.57 -26.74
C ILE A 471 -4.93 -24.58 -26.10
N GLY A 472 -4.32 -24.99 -24.98
CA GLY A 472 -3.38 -24.17 -24.21
C GLY A 472 -4.01 -23.37 -23.08
N THR A 473 -5.30 -23.59 -22.78
CA THR A 473 -6.00 -22.95 -21.65
C THR A 473 -6.40 -23.96 -20.57
N GLY A 474 -6.63 -23.49 -19.35
CA GLY A 474 -7.13 -24.28 -18.22
C GLY A 474 -6.17 -25.35 -17.69
N ILE A 475 -4.85 -25.17 -17.84
CA ILE A 475 -3.87 -26.21 -17.48
C ILE A 475 -3.95 -26.64 -16.01
N THR A 476 -4.35 -25.75 -15.09
CA THR A 476 -4.58 -26.13 -13.69
C THR A 476 -5.72 -27.14 -13.54
N THR A 477 -6.79 -26.98 -14.30
CA THR A 477 -7.92 -27.91 -14.36
C THR A 477 -7.52 -29.21 -15.07
N ILE A 478 -6.83 -29.11 -16.21
CA ILE A 478 -6.33 -30.28 -16.95
C ILE A 478 -5.39 -31.12 -16.07
N LYS A 479 -4.45 -30.49 -15.36
CA LYS A 479 -3.55 -31.17 -14.42
C LYS A 479 -4.35 -31.94 -13.37
N LYS A 480 -5.35 -31.30 -12.75
CA LYS A 480 -6.22 -31.96 -11.75
C LYS A 480 -6.93 -33.17 -12.35
N GLN A 481 -7.52 -33.01 -13.54
CA GLN A 481 -8.20 -34.09 -14.24
C GLN A 481 -7.24 -35.25 -14.58
N ALA A 482 -6.06 -34.94 -15.10
CA ALA A 482 -5.04 -35.93 -15.42
C ALA A 482 -4.58 -36.70 -14.16
N ILE A 483 -4.36 -36.01 -13.04
CA ILE A 483 -3.98 -36.65 -11.77
C ILE A 483 -5.11 -37.56 -11.25
N ASN A 484 -6.36 -37.13 -11.38
CA ASN A 484 -7.50 -37.93 -10.99
C ASN A 484 -7.67 -39.19 -11.86
N LEU A 485 -7.29 -39.12 -13.14
CA LEU A 485 -7.41 -40.24 -14.08
C LEU A 485 -6.23 -41.20 -14.04
N LEU A 486 -5.01 -40.69 -13.91
CA LEU A 486 -3.76 -41.45 -14.11
C LEU A 486 -2.93 -41.59 -12.82
N GLY A 487 -3.37 -40.96 -11.72
CA GLY A 487 -2.63 -40.88 -10.46
C GLY A 487 -1.65 -39.71 -10.41
N ALA A 488 -1.00 -39.54 -9.26
CA ALA A 488 -0.10 -38.40 -9.00
C ALA A 488 1.15 -38.38 -9.89
N ASN A 489 1.59 -39.55 -10.38
CA ASN A 489 2.76 -39.70 -11.23
C ASN A 489 2.33 -39.68 -12.70
N LEU A 490 2.19 -38.49 -13.27
CA LEU A 490 1.82 -38.33 -14.66
C LEU A 490 2.96 -38.76 -15.61
N PRO A 491 2.66 -39.42 -16.74
CA PRO A 491 3.67 -39.75 -17.74
C PRO A 491 4.35 -38.50 -18.29
N GLN A 492 5.68 -38.51 -18.41
CA GLN A 492 6.45 -37.35 -18.89
C GLN A 492 5.99 -36.87 -20.28
N ALA A 493 5.66 -37.79 -21.19
CA ALA A 493 5.14 -37.45 -22.51
C ALA A 493 3.85 -36.61 -22.45
N LEU A 494 2.97 -36.88 -21.47
CA LEU A 494 1.75 -36.11 -21.25
C LEU A 494 2.07 -34.70 -20.75
N ILE A 495 3.04 -34.59 -19.84
CA ILE A 495 3.51 -33.32 -19.29
C ILE A 495 4.14 -32.46 -20.41
N ASP A 496 5.03 -33.04 -21.21
CA ASP A 496 5.73 -32.38 -22.31
C ASP A 496 4.74 -31.91 -23.38
N TYR A 497 3.77 -32.75 -23.74
CA TYR A 497 2.69 -32.39 -24.66
C TYR A 497 1.88 -31.21 -24.09
N ALA A 498 1.47 -31.27 -22.82
CA ALA A 498 0.68 -30.21 -22.18
C ALA A 498 1.41 -28.87 -22.16
N ILE A 499 2.71 -28.88 -21.81
CA ILE A 499 3.59 -27.70 -21.83
C ILE A 499 3.72 -27.18 -23.25
N GLY A 500 3.96 -28.05 -24.23
CA GLY A 500 4.09 -27.71 -25.64
C GLY A 500 2.85 -27.00 -26.20
N ARG A 501 1.67 -27.28 -25.66
CA ARG A 501 0.40 -26.63 -26.05
C ARG A 501 0.11 -25.31 -25.32
N GLN A 502 0.85 -24.95 -24.26
CA GLN A 502 0.66 -23.66 -23.59
C GLN A 502 1.16 -22.49 -24.44
N ASN A 503 0.81 -21.26 -24.07
CA ASN A 503 1.41 -20.06 -24.66
C ASN A 503 2.93 -20.08 -24.48
N ASN A 504 3.66 -19.69 -25.51
CA ASN A 504 5.08 -19.41 -25.38
C ASN A 504 5.28 -18.19 -24.45
N LEU A 505 6.28 -18.29 -23.57
CA LEU A 505 6.63 -17.24 -22.62
C LEU A 505 8.03 -16.73 -22.91
N LEU A 506 8.30 -15.47 -22.56
CA LEU A 506 9.68 -15.01 -22.48
C LEU A 506 10.39 -15.85 -21.41
N GLY A 507 11.39 -16.62 -21.81
CA GLY A 507 12.08 -17.56 -20.92
C GLY A 507 11.42 -18.94 -20.79
N GLY A 508 10.27 -19.15 -21.40
CA GLY A 508 9.60 -20.46 -21.43
C GLY A 508 9.34 -21.08 -20.06
N TYR A 509 9.05 -22.37 -20.08
CA TYR A 509 8.79 -23.19 -18.90
C TYR A 509 10.11 -23.73 -18.31
N PRO A 510 10.36 -23.60 -17.00
CA PRO A 510 11.65 -23.97 -16.42
C PRO A 510 11.86 -25.48 -16.41
N THR A 511 13.11 -25.87 -16.62
CA THR A 511 13.59 -27.25 -16.46
C THR A 511 14.54 -27.33 -15.28
N HIS A 512 15.07 -28.51 -14.96
CA HIS A 512 16.14 -28.63 -13.96
C HIS A 512 17.37 -27.76 -14.25
N LYS A 513 17.61 -27.38 -15.52
CA LYS A 513 18.72 -26.48 -15.91
C LYS A 513 18.49 -25.04 -15.47
N ASP A 514 17.25 -24.65 -15.19
CA ASP A 514 16.87 -23.31 -14.73
C ASP A 514 17.15 -23.11 -13.23
N ILE A 515 17.35 -24.18 -12.45
CA ILE A 515 17.50 -24.11 -10.99
C ILE A 515 18.72 -23.27 -10.61
N ALA A 516 19.90 -23.64 -11.12
CA ALA A 516 21.16 -22.97 -10.81
C ALA A 516 21.17 -21.48 -11.19
N PRO A 517 20.85 -21.08 -12.44
CA PRO A 517 20.84 -19.67 -12.82
C PRO A 517 19.79 -18.87 -12.04
N SER A 518 18.61 -19.45 -11.74
CA SER A 518 17.60 -18.77 -10.93
C SER A 518 18.09 -18.51 -9.50
N ILE A 519 18.75 -19.48 -8.86
CA ILE A 519 19.35 -19.29 -7.53
C ILE A 519 20.44 -18.21 -7.56
N VAL A 520 21.30 -18.20 -8.58
CA VAL A 520 22.34 -17.18 -8.74
C VAL A 520 21.72 -15.78 -8.78
N PHE A 521 20.72 -15.54 -9.61
CA PHE A 521 20.07 -14.23 -9.66
C PHE A 521 19.28 -13.91 -8.39
N CYS A 522 18.68 -14.90 -7.73
CA CYS A 522 18.07 -14.73 -6.41
C CYS A 522 19.07 -14.16 -5.39
N VAL A 523 20.28 -14.74 -5.32
CA VAL A 523 21.37 -14.27 -4.43
C VAL A 523 21.87 -12.89 -4.85
N VAL A 524 22.04 -12.63 -6.15
CA VAL A 524 22.47 -11.31 -6.65
C VAL A 524 21.48 -10.22 -6.24
N PHE A 525 20.18 -10.42 -6.47
CA PHE A 525 19.16 -9.45 -6.09
C PHE A 525 19.02 -9.31 -4.56
N PHE A 526 19.30 -10.36 -3.78
CA PHE A 526 19.40 -10.26 -2.33
C PHE A 526 20.53 -9.31 -1.89
N ILE A 527 21.74 -9.47 -2.46
CA ILE A 527 22.88 -8.59 -2.17
C ILE A 527 22.58 -7.15 -2.58
N LEU A 528 22.03 -6.94 -3.78
CA LEU A 528 21.64 -5.61 -4.26
C LEU A 528 20.58 -4.95 -3.37
N GLY A 529 19.57 -5.72 -2.95
CA GLY A 529 18.54 -5.27 -2.01
C GLY A 529 19.12 -4.85 -0.66
N LEU A 530 20.06 -5.64 -0.13
CA LEU A 530 20.78 -5.31 1.10
C LEU A 530 21.57 -4.00 0.96
N LEU A 531 22.29 -3.80 -0.15
CA LEU A 531 23.05 -2.58 -0.41
C LEU A 531 22.14 -1.34 -0.47
N HIS A 532 21.03 -1.40 -1.21
CA HIS A 532 20.04 -0.31 -1.24
C HIS A 532 19.47 -0.02 0.15
N PHE A 533 19.20 -1.06 0.94
CA PHE A 533 18.66 -0.93 2.29
C PHE A 533 19.65 -0.28 3.25
N VAL A 534 20.92 -0.70 3.23
CA VAL A 534 22.00 -0.10 4.02
C VAL A 534 22.20 1.37 3.66
N ILE A 535 22.25 1.70 2.36
CA ILE A 535 22.36 3.09 1.90
C ILE A 535 21.17 3.91 2.40
N TRP A 536 19.95 3.38 2.30
CA TRP A 536 18.75 4.04 2.79
C TRP A 536 18.79 4.29 4.30
N ILE A 537 19.17 3.30 5.12
CA ILE A 537 19.30 3.45 6.58
C ILE A 537 20.30 4.56 6.92
N ILE A 538 21.49 4.54 6.31
CA ILE A 538 22.55 5.52 6.60
C ILE A 538 22.05 6.93 6.25
N ASN A 539 21.48 7.10 5.05
CA ASN A 539 20.93 8.38 4.61
C ASN A 539 19.78 8.86 5.50
N PHE A 540 18.87 7.96 5.87
CA PHE A 540 17.71 8.26 6.72
C PHE A 540 18.15 8.72 8.11
N LYS A 541 19.08 8.00 8.75
CA LYS A 541 19.65 8.39 10.06
C LYS A 541 20.34 9.76 10.01
N ARG A 542 20.91 10.12 8.86
CA ARG A 542 21.58 11.41 8.64
C ARG A 542 20.63 12.54 8.21
N GLY A 543 19.31 12.28 8.12
CA GLY A 543 18.30 13.27 7.74
C GLY A 543 18.22 13.56 6.25
N HIS A 544 18.73 12.66 5.41
CA HIS A 544 18.70 12.76 3.94
C HIS A 544 17.65 11.80 3.35
N TYR A 545 16.43 12.29 3.17
CA TYR A 545 15.29 11.45 2.78
C TYR A 545 15.20 11.24 1.26
N PHE A 546 15.56 10.05 0.81
CA PHE A 546 15.39 9.63 -0.59
C PHE A 546 14.53 8.37 -0.68
N TRP A 547 13.22 8.56 -0.76
CA TRP A 547 12.23 7.48 -0.71
C TRP A 547 12.30 6.48 -1.88
N LEU A 548 12.93 6.82 -3.01
CA LEU A 548 13.06 5.86 -4.11
C LEU A 548 13.99 4.67 -3.73
N SER A 549 14.94 4.86 -2.80
CA SER A 549 15.81 3.77 -2.34
C SER A 549 15.04 2.65 -1.65
N ILE A 550 14.04 2.95 -0.82
CA ILE A 550 13.23 1.90 -0.19
C ILE A 550 12.38 1.14 -1.22
N VAL A 551 11.99 1.80 -2.32
CA VAL A 551 11.25 1.12 -3.37
C VAL A 551 12.15 0.21 -4.22
N TRP A 552 13.43 0.57 -4.42
CA TRP A 552 14.40 -0.36 -5.01
C TRP A 552 14.65 -1.59 -4.16
N VAL A 553 14.59 -1.48 -2.83
CA VAL A 553 14.60 -2.66 -1.94
C VAL A 553 13.39 -3.55 -2.22
N PHE A 554 12.19 -2.99 -2.27
CA PHE A 554 10.97 -3.75 -2.58
C PHE A 554 11.03 -4.41 -3.96
N TYR A 555 11.51 -3.68 -4.96
CA TYR A 555 11.76 -4.21 -6.30
C TYR A 555 12.74 -5.40 -6.28
N CYS A 556 13.83 -5.33 -5.50
CA CYS A 556 14.77 -6.45 -5.35
C CYS A 556 14.10 -7.65 -4.65
N LEU A 557 13.27 -7.40 -3.63
CA LEU A 557 12.49 -8.47 -2.96
C LEU A 557 11.56 -9.20 -3.93
N MET A 558 10.90 -8.47 -4.84
CA MET A 558 10.08 -9.09 -5.88
C MET A 558 10.91 -9.98 -6.81
N ARG A 559 12.13 -9.55 -7.19
CA ARG A 559 13.05 -10.36 -7.99
C ARG A 559 13.51 -11.62 -7.27
N ILE A 560 13.82 -11.53 -5.98
CA ILE A 560 14.18 -12.68 -5.12
C ILE A 560 13.03 -13.70 -5.10
N VAL A 561 11.80 -13.25 -4.86
CA VAL A 561 10.61 -14.12 -4.88
C VAL A 561 10.39 -14.72 -6.27
N GLY A 562 10.48 -13.92 -7.33
CA GLY A 562 10.29 -14.37 -8.71
C GLY A 562 11.27 -15.46 -9.13
N PHE A 563 12.57 -15.23 -8.93
CA PHE A 563 13.62 -16.23 -9.24
C PHE A 563 13.60 -17.41 -8.28
N GLY A 564 13.30 -17.21 -6.99
CA GLY A 564 13.15 -18.30 -6.01
C GLY A 564 11.99 -19.24 -6.38
N LEU A 565 10.83 -18.69 -6.74
CA LEU A 565 9.70 -19.46 -7.25
C LEU A 565 10.02 -20.13 -8.59
N ARG A 566 10.82 -19.51 -9.45
CA ARG A 566 11.25 -20.13 -10.72
C ARG A 566 12.17 -21.32 -10.47
N ALA A 567 13.10 -21.22 -9.53
CA ALA A 567 13.94 -22.34 -9.12
C ALA A 567 13.10 -23.49 -8.56
N TYR A 568 12.11 -23.18 -7.71
CA TYR A 568 11.17 -24.18 -7.19
C TYR A 568 10.34 -24.83 -8.31
N TRP A 569 9.83 -24.03 -9.26
CA TRP A 569 9.07 -24.55 -10.39
C TRP A 569 9.92 -25.44 -11.31
N GLY A 570 11.22 -25.17 -11.43
CA GLY A 570 12.17 -26.03 -12.14
C GLY A 570 12.47 -27.37 -11.45
N THR A 571 12.08 -27.57 -10.19
CA THR A 571 12.15 -28.87 -9.51
C THR A 571 10.97 -29.79 -9.85
N ASP A 572 9.80 -29.20 -10.04
CA ASP A 572 8.57 -29.89 -10.41
C ASP A 572 7.69 -28.93 -11.23
N ILE A 573 7.65 -29.16 -12.54
CA ILE A 573 6.91 -28.32 -13.48
C ILE A 573 5.38 -28.37 -13.24
N LEU A 574 4.89 -29.41 -12.55
CA LEU A 574 3.49 -29.52 -12.17
C LEU A 574 3.09 -28.47 -11.12
N GLN A 575 4.02 -27.76 -10.48
CA GLN A 575 3.73 -26.67 -9.54
C GLN A 575 3.25 -25.38 -10.25
N VAL A 576 2.17 -25.50 -11.03
CA VAL A 576 1.61 -24.43 -11.87
C VAL A 576 1.33 -23.14 -11.09
N ASN A 577 0.83 -23.23 -9.84
CA ASN A 577 0.57 -22.05 -9.02
C ASN A 577 1.85 -21.28 -8.68
N ALA A 578 2.95 -22.00 -8.38
CA ALA A 578 4.25 -21.39 -8.15
C ALA A 578 4.80 -20.79 -9.44
N GLY A 579 4.56 -21.43 -10.59
CA GLY A 579 4.92 -20.90 -11.90
C GLY A 579 4.21 -19.60 -12.27
N ILE A 580 2.89 -19.54 -12.09
CA ILE A 580 2.11 -18.30 -12.31
C ILE A 580 2.63 -17.18 -11.40
N ALA A 581 2.84 -17.47 -10.12
CA ALA A 581 3.37 -16.50 -9.18
C ALA A 581 4.79 -16.05 -9.57
N SER A 582 5.66 -16.98 -9.99
CA SER A 582 7.00 -16.67 -10.51
C SER A 582 6.94 -15.69 -11.68
N GLU A 583 6.12 -15.97 -12.69
CA GLU A 583 5.94 -15.09 -13.85
C GLU A 583 5.50 -13.69 -13.43
N VAL A 584 4.48 -13.58 -12.57
CA VAL A 584 4.00 -12.28 -12.08
C VAL A 584 5.11 -11.51 -11.36
N PHE A 585 5.85 -12.15 -10.45
CA PHE A 585 6.94 -11.53 -9.72
C PHE A 585 8.19 -11.24 -10.57
N LEU A 586 8.34 -11.88 -11.74
CA LEU A 586 9.38 -11.56 -12.70
C LEU A 586 8.98 -10.44 -13.68
N ILE A 587 7.69 -10.23 -13.91
CA ILE A 587 7.20 -9.24 -14.88
C ILE A 587 6.99 -7.86 -14.25
N ILE A 588 6.36 -7.78 -13.08
CA ILE A 588 6.04 -6.48 -12.46
C ILE A 588 7.28 -5.62 -12.17
N PRO A 589 8.42 -6.16 -11.66
CA PRO A 589 9.57 -5.34 -11.29
C PRO A 589 10.12 -4.51 -12.45
N SER A 590 10.08 -5.03 -13.68
CA SER A 590 10.54 -4.28 -14.86
C SER A 590 9.68 -3.05 -15.15
N MET A 591 8.38 -3.08 -14.85
CA MET A 591 7.52 -1.90 -15.00
C MET A 591 7.78 -0.87 -13.90
N VAL A 592 7.99 -1.35 -12.67
CA VAL A 592 8.28 -0.52 -11.50
C VAL A 592 9.57 0.29 -11.71
N ILE A 593 10.64 -0.34 -12.23
CA ILE A 593 11.91 0.35 -12.47
C ILE A 593 11.83 1.37 -13.61
N VAL A 594 11.02 1.13 -14.65
CA VAL A 594 10.73 2.14 -15.69
C VAL A 594 10.05 3.36 -15.10
N SER A 595 9.06 3.17 -14.23
CA SER A 595 8.37 4.29 -13.56
C SER A 595 9.34 5.14 -12.75
N PHE A 596 10.35 4.52 -12.12
CA PHE A 596 11.37 5.28 -11.40
C PHE A 596 12.32 6.03 -12.32
N ASN A 597 12.70 5.45 -13.47
CA ASN A 597 13.42 6.21 -14.49
C ASN A 597 12.64 7.43 -14.95
N LEU A 598 11.30 7.33 -15.05
CA LEU A 598 10.46 8.46 -15.39
C LEU A 598 10.47 9.54 -14.30
N ILE A 599 10.39 9.15 -13.02
CA ILE A 599 10.50 10.09 -11.89
C ILE A 599 11.87 10.77 -11.88
N LEU A 600 12.96 10.04 -12.13
CA LEU A 600 14.30 10.60 -12.19
C LEU A 600 14.47 11.54 -13.40
N ALA A 601 13.93 11.17 -14.56
CA ALA A 601 13.88 12.02 -15.75
C ALA A 601 13.04 13.30 -15.51
N GLN A 602 11.90 13.20 -14.82
CA GLN A 602 11.11 14.36 -14.38
C GLN A 602 11.93 15.29 -13.49
N ARG A 603 12.71 14.72 -12.55
CA ARG A 603 13.60 15.51 -11.67
C ARG A 603 14.71 16.22 -12.45
N LEU A 604 15.31 15.56 -13.44
CA LEU A 604 16.30 16.12 -14.35
C LEU A 604 15.70 17.24 -15.22
N PHE A 605 14.53 17.00 -15.81
CA PHE A 605 13.81 17.98 -16.62
C PHE A 605 13.48 19.23 -15.80
N THR A 606 12.96 19.07 -14.59
CA THR A 606 12.65 20.22 -13.70
C THR A 606 13.91 20.98 -13.28
N TRP A 607 15.06 20.31 -13.20
CA TRP A 607 16.32 20.96 -12.88
C TRP A 607 16.83 21.86 -14.02
N ARG A 608 16.67 21.39 -15.27
CA ARG A 608 17.01 22.16 -16.47
C ARG A 608 16.00 23.25 -16.80
N HIS A 609 14.71 22.94 -16.63
CA HIS A 609 13.54 23.74 -16.99
C HIS A 609 12.61 23.93 -15.77
N PRO A 610 13.02 24.71 -14.76
CA PRO A 610 12.26 24.85 -13.51
C PRO A 610 10.91 25.55 -13.68
N VAL A 611 10.72 26.40 -14.69
CA VAL A 611 9.41 27.00 -14.99
C VAL A 611 8.51 25.95 -15.61
N GLY A 612 8.97 25.29 -16.69
CA GLY A 612 8.21 24.27 -17.41
C GLY A 612 7.83 23.06 -16.53
N GLY A 613 8.81 22.51 -15.81
CA GLY A 613 8.64 21.35 -14.93
C GLY A 613 7.78 21.61 -13.68
N ASN A 614 7.41 22.88 -13.41
CA ASN A 614 6.53 23.26 -12.32
C ASN A 614 5.15 23.75 -12.79
N ARG A 615 4.84 23.71 -14.09
CA ARG A 615 3.50 24.04 -14.59
C ARG A 615 2.48 22.97 -14.16
N LYS A 616 1.24 23.39 -13.86
CA LYS A 616 0.14 22.48 -13.50
C LYS A 616 -0.12 21.44 -14.59
N LEU A 617 -0.10 21.86 -15.87
CA LEU A 617 -0.26 20.96 -17.02
C LEU A 617 0.79 19.84 -17.01
N PHE A 618 2.07 20.17 -16.83
CA PHE A 618 3.15 19.18 -16.77
C PHE A 618 2.93 18.18 -15.64
N TRP A 619 2.59 18.65 -14.44
CA TRP A 619 2.31 17.77 -13.29
C TRP A 619 1.07 16.89 -13.51
N ASN A 620 0.01 17.41 -14.13
CA ASN A 620 -1.17 16.62 -14.47
C ASN A 620 -0.83 15.50 -15.47
N ILE A 621 0.00 15.79 -16.49
CA ILE A 621 0.49 14.78 -17.43
C ILE A 621 1.34 13.73 -16.70
N MET A 622 2.24 14.14 -15.81
CA MET A 622 3.05 13.21 -15.01
C MET A 622 2.18 12.30 -14.14
N PHE A 623 1.19 12.86 -13.43
CA PHE A 623 0.25 12.08 -12.62
C PHE A 623 -0.58 11.11 -13.46
N ALA A 624 -1.03 11.53 -14.65
CA ALA A 624 -1.73 10.66 -15.59
C ALA A 624 -0.84 9.49 -16.03
N LEU A 625 0.43 9.73 -16.39
CA LEU A 625 1.40 8.68 -16.74
C LEU A 625 1.65 7.70 -15.58
N TYR A 626 1.74 8.19 -14.34
CA TYR A 626 1.86 7.33 -13.15
C TYR A 626 0.57 6.54 -12.86
N GLY A 627 -0.60 7.07 -13.19
CA GLY A 627 -1.87 6.34 -13.10
C GLY A 627 -2.00 5.25 -14.16
N ILE A 628 -1.61 5.55 -15.41
CA ILE A 628 -1.67 4.62 -16.55
C ILE A 628 -0.82 3.37 -16.29
N VAL A 629 0.40 3.52 -15.76
CA VAL A 629 1.25 2.35 -15.49
C VAL A 629 0.64 1.42 -14.43
N CYS A 630 -0.09 1.93 -13.44
CA CYS A 630 -0.82 1.10 -12.48
C CYS A 630 -1.91 0.25 -13.17
N LEU A 631 -2.63 0.82 -14.15
CA LEU A 631 -3.61 0.08 -14.95
C LEU A 631 -2.94 -0.99 -15.83
N VAL A 632 -1.80 -0.67 -16.44
CA VAL A 632 -1.01 -1.63 -17.25
C VAL A 632 -0.50 -2.79 -16.39
N ILE A 633 -0.04 -2.52 -15.16
CA ILE A 633 0.36 -3.56 -14.20
C ILE A 633 -0.83 -4.48 -13.88
N ALA A 634 -1.99 -3.91 -13.52
CA ALA A 634 -3.19 -4.70 -13.21
C ALA A 634 -3.62 -5.59 -14.38
N MET A 635 -3.66 -5.03 -15.60
CA MET A 635 -3.94 -5.77 -16.82
C MET A 635 -2.93 -6.91 -17.05
N THR A 636 -1.64 -6.66 -16.80
CA THR A 636 -0.59 -7.67 -17.01
C THR A 636 -0.66 -8.81 -15.99
N ILE A 637 -1.03 -8.53 -14.74
CA ILE A 637 -1.24 -9.57 -13.71
C ILE A 637 -2.38 -10.49 -14.11
N VAL A 638 -3.53 -9.91 -14.47
CA VAL A 638 -4.69 -10.68 -14.93
C VAL A 638 -4.31 -11.50 -16.15
N ALA A 639 -3.60 -10.89 -17.10
CA ALA A 639 -3.17 -11.57 -18.31
C ALA A 639 -2.15 -12.70 -18.06
N ALA A 640 -1.28 -12.58 -17.05
CA ALA A 640 -0.33 -13.64 -16.72
C ALA A 640 -0.98 -14.88 -16.08
N ALA A 641 -2.19 -14.77 -15.52
CA ALA A 641 -2.83 -15.85 -14.74
C ALA A 641 -4.04 -16.50 -15.44
N VAL A 642 -4.89 -15.71 -16.12
CA VAL A 642 -6.19 -16.17 -16.62
C VAL A 642 -6.15 -17.44 -17.50
N PRO A 643 -5.30 -17.55 -18.54
CA PRO A 643 -5.33 -18.75 -19.41
C PRO A 643 -4.85 -20.01 -18.69
N TYR A 644 -4.06 -19.89 -17.61
CA TYR A 644 -3.61 -21.04 -16.84
C TYR A 644 -4.67 -21.54 -15.85
N LEU A 645 -5.49 -20.62 -15.34
CA LEU A 645 -6.51 -20.87 -14.32
C LEU A 645 -7.86 -21.31 -14.90
N TYR A 646 -8.21 -20.81 -16.09
CA TYR A 646 -9.54 -20.98 -16.66
C TYR A 646 -9.46 -21.54 -18.08
N PHE A 647 -10.50 -22.29 -18.45
CA PHE A 647 -10.78 -22.64 -19.85
C PHE A 647 -11.37 -21.42 -20.57
N LEU A 648 -10.84 -21.10 -21.75
CA LEU A 648 -11.35 -20.01 -22.57
C LEU A 648 -11.86 -20.57 -23.89
N SER A 649 -12.92 -19.95 -24.43
CA SER A 649 -13.33 -20.18 -25.81
C SER A 649 -12.28 -19.60 -26.77
N TYR A 650 -12.27 -20.07 -28.03
CA TYR A 650 -11.38 -19.55 -29.08
C TYR A 650 -11.44 -18.01 -29.17
N GLU A 651 -12.63 -17.42 -29.17
CA GLU A 651 -12.78 -15.96 -29.28
C GLU A 651 -12.26 -15.23 -28.04
N THR A 652 -12.55 -15.73 -26.84
CA THR A 652 -12.03 -15.13 -25.60
C THR A 652 -10.51 -15.26 -25.51
N TYR A 653 -9.96 -16.39 -25.96
CA TYR A 653 -8.51 -16.60 -25.98
C TYR A 653 -7.79 -15.73 -27.01
N ARG A 654 -8.40 -15.53 -28.18
CA ARG A 654 -7.91 -14.58 -29.19
C ARG A 654 -7.91 -13.15 -28.67
N GLN A 655 -9.00 -12.72 -28.02
CA GLN A 655 -9.08 -11.41 -27.36
C GLN A 655 -8.01 -11.27 -26.26
N TYR A 656 -7.81 -12.32 -25.46
CA TYR A 656 -6.75 -12.38 -24.47
C TYR A 656 -5.36 -12.12 -25.07
N LYS A 657 -5.02 -12.82 -26.17
CA LYS A 657 -3.74 -12.61 -26.87
C LYS A 657 -3.58 -11.16 -27.35
N GLN A 658 -4.66 -10.55 -27.85
CA GLN A 658 -4.67 -9.13 -28.23
C GLN A 658 -4.39 -8.21 -27.04
N VAL A 659 -5.01 -8.47 -25.88
CA VAL A 659 -4.77 -7.69 -24.65
C VAL A 659 -3.31 -7.80 -24.20
N VAL A 660 -2.71 -9.00 -24.26
CA VAL A 660 -1.28 -9.21 -23.94
C VAL A 660 -0.36 -8.45 -24.91
N MET A 661 -0.67 -8.45 -26.20
CA MET A 661 0.07 -7.69 -27.21
C MET A 661 -0.02 -6.18 -26.94
N VAL A 662 -1.23 -5.64 -26.73
CA VAL A 662 -1.45 -4.23 -26.39
C VAL A 662 -0.71 -3.85 -25.11
N SER A 663 -0.78 -4.67 -24.06
CA SER A 663 -0.02 -4.45 -22.83
C SER A 663 1.48 -4.32 -23.10
N SER A 664 2.05 -5.21 -23.92
CA SER A 664 3.47 -5.16 -24.26
C SER A 664 3.86 -3.89 -25.02
N VAL A 665 3.02 -3.41 -25.94
CA VAL A 665 3.25 -2.14 -26.66
C VAL A 665 3.22 -0.97 -25.69
N LEU A 666 2.23 -0.94 -24.78
CA LEU A 666 2.12 0.13 -23.78
C LEU A 666 3.35 0.17 -22.87
N ILE A 667 3.92 -0.97 -22.49
CA ILE A 667 5.16 -1.03 -21.70
C ILE A 667 6.36 -0.48 -22.49
N VAL A 668 6.48 -0.84 -23.79
CA VAL A 668 7.52 -0.30 -24.67
C VAL A 668 7.39 1.23 -24.79
N LEU A 669 6.20 1.74 -25.09
CA LEU A 669 5.93 3.18 -25.17
C LEU A 669 6.20 3.88 -23.83
N TYR A 670 5.80 3.26 -22.72
CA TYR A 670 6.03 3.81 -21.39
C TYR A 670 7.52 3.91 -21.08
N SER A 671 8.34 2.92 -21.47
CA SER A 671 9.79 3.00 -21.29
C SER A 671 10.45 4.11 -22.09
N LEU A 672 9.87 4.50 -23.23
CA LEU A 672 10.34 5.65 -24.01
C LEU A 672 10.02 7.00 -23.36
N THR A 673 9.05 7.10 -22.46
CA THR A 673 8.66 8.38 -21.83
C THR A 673 9.82 9.06 -21.08
N SER A 674 10.68 8.27 -20.43
CA SER A 674 11.86 8.78 -19.73
C SER A 674 12.87 9.37 -20.71
N ILE A 675 13.11 8.69 -21.84
CA ILE A 675 13.99 9.17 -22.91
C ILE A 675 13.37 10.40 -23.58
N SER A 676 12.06 10.43 -23.79
CA SER A 676 11.36 11.59 -24.35
C SER A 676 11.53 12.82 -23.46
N LEU A 677 11.38 12.71 -22.13
CA LEU A 677 11.65 13.84 -21.22
C LEU A 677 13.11 14.29 -21.22
N ILE A 678 14.04 13.35 -21.35
CA ILE A 678 15.46 13.64 -21.48
C ILE A 678 15.73 14.38 -22.81
N ALA A 679 15.16 13.91 -23.92
CA ALA A 679 15.27 14.51 -25.23
C ALA A 679 14.68 15.93 -25.23
N LEU A 680 13.50 16.11 -24.65
CA LEU A 680 12.90 17.44 -24.45
C LEU A 680 13.82 18.36 -23.64
N SER A 681 14.49 17.84 -22.61
CA SER A 681 15.46 18.62 -21.81
C SER A 681 16.69 19.05 -22.62
N TYR A 682 17.09 18.26 -23.61
CA TYR A 682 18.26 18.50 -24.45
C TYR A 682 17.95 19.43 -25.64
N PHE A 683 16.87 19.14 -26.38
CA PHE A 683 16.49 19.88 -27.59
C PHE A 683 15.92 21.27 -27.28
N PHE A 684 15.12 21.39 -26.22
CA PHE A 684 14.63 22.70 -25.79
C PHE A 684 15.65 23.33 -24.85
N LYS A 685 16.24 24.45 -25.27
CA LYS A 685 17.09 25.28 -24.39
C LYS A 685 16.18 25.99 -23.36
N PRO A 686 16.64 26.20 -22.12
CA PRO A 686 15.87 26.92 -21.12
C PRO A 686 15.56 28.31 -21.63
N THR A 687 14.38 28.78 -21.27
CA THR A 687 13.94 30.12 -21.65
C THR A 687 14.67 31.17 -20.81
N ARG A 688 14.64 32.44 -21.24
CA ARG A 688 15.13 33.56 -20.43
C ARG A 688 14.43 33.63 -19.05
N LYS A 689 13.16 33.20 -18.98
CA LYS A 689 12.42 33.05 -17.71
C LYS A 689 13.00 31.94 -16.83
N ASP A 690 13.46 30.84 -17.41
CA ASP A 690 14.17 29.80 -16.68
C ASP A 690 15.53 30.31 -16.19
N GLU A 691 16.32 31.02 -16.99
CA GLU A 691 17.64 31.54 -16.59
C GLU A 691 17.56 32.58 -15.48
N ASN A 692 16.53 33.44 -15.49
CA ASN A 692 16.35 34.48 -14.46
C ASN A 692 15.85 33.92 -13.11
N LEU A 693 15.42 32.66 -13.04
CA LEU A 693 14.82 32.08 -11.85
C LEU A 693 15.86 31.48 -10.90
N TYR A 694 15.86 31.90 -9.64
CA TYR A 694 16.69 31.25 -8.64
C TYR A 694 16.19 29.84 -8.31
N THR A 695 17.11 28.87 -8.31
CA THR A 695 16.85 27.49 -7.90
C THR A 695 17.56 27.14 -6.60
N TYR A 696 16.87 26.41 -5.72
CA TYR A 696 17.40 25.86 -4.49
C TYR A 696 17.97 24.46 -4.75
N GLN A 697 19.29 24.36 -4.67
CA GLN A 697 20.05 23.13 -4.93
C GLN A 697 20.62 22.58 -3.62
N PRO A 698 20.85 21.26 -3.47
CA PRO A 698 21.49 20.70 -2.28
C PRO A 698 23.02 20.89 -2.29
N TRP A 699 23.53 22.04 -1.82
CA TRP A 699 24.97 22.36 -1.85
C TRP A 699 25.82 21.62 -0.82
N TRP A 700 25.19 21.00 0.18
CA TRP A 700 25.83 20.18 1.21
C TRP A 700 26.21 18.77 0.72
N ILE A 701 25.84 18.43 -0.51
CA ILE A 701 26.32 17.21 -1.17
C ILE A 701 27.64 17.58 -1.84
N GLU A 702 28.76 17.14 -1.28
CA GLU A 702 30.11 17.51 -1.72
C GLU A 702 30.71 16.51 -2.72
N SER A 703 30.14 15.30 -2.80
CA SER A 703 30.63 14.24 -3.66
C SER A 703 29.53 13.24 -4.03
N PHE A 704 29.72 12.57 -5.16
CA PHE A 704 28.89 11.44 -5.60
C PHE A 704 29.66 10.12 -5.58
N HIS A 705 30.77 10.06 -4.84
CA HIS A 705 31.57 8.84 -4.71
C HIS A 705 30.76 7.73 -4.01
N PRO A 706 30.89 6.44 -4.41
CA PRO A 706 30.11 5.34 -3.84
C PRO A 706 30.11 5.29 -2.30
N PHE A 707 31.27 5.57 -1.69
CA PHE A 707 31.47 5.53 -0.24
C PHE A 707 31.26 6.87 0.47
N TYR A 708 30.90 7.94 -0.25
CA TYR A 708 30.64 9.25 0.36
C TYR A 708 29.26 9.29 1.01
N PHE A 709 29.15 9.78 2.24
CA PHE A 709 27.85 10.03 2.87
C PHE A 709 27.82 11.43 3.44
N VAL A 710 26.70 12.12 3.20
CA VAL A 710 26.45 13.48 3.67
C VAL A 710 26.61 13.57 5.20
N GLN A 711 27.11 14.69 5.72
CA GLN A 711 27.22 14.87 7.17
C GLN A 711 25.85 14.75 7.86
N PRO A 712 25.77 14.20 9.08
CA PRO A 712 24.52 14.14 9.84
C PRO A 712 23.86 15.51 9.95
N HIS A 713 22.60 15.57 9.55
CA HIS A 713 21.74 16.74 9.58
C HIS A 713 22.19 17.92 8.70
N ALA A 714 23.03 17.69 7.69
CA ALA A 714 23.50 18.76 6.82
C ALA A 714 22.36 19.44 6.03
N ALA A 715 21.36 18.68 5.59
CA ALA A 715 20.19 19.23 4.88
C ALA A 715 19.39 20.20 5.76
N GLN A 716 19.22 19.87 7.04
CA GLN A 716 18.52 20.70 8.01
C GLN A 716 19.32 21.96 8.35
N LYS A 717 20.64 21.83 8.56
CA LYS A 717 21.53 22.99 8.77
C LYS A 717 21.56 23.92 7.55
N ALA A 718 21.56 23.34 6.36
CA ALA A 718 21.46 24.08 5.10
C ALA A 718 20.12 24.81 4.96
N GLU A 719 19.02 24.15 5.32
CA GLU A 719 17.70 24.77 5.39
C GLU A 719 17.67 25.94 6.38
N GLU A 720 18.21 25.77 7.60
CA GLU A 720 18.27 26.81 8.63
C GLU A 720 19.12 28.01 8.20
N THR A 721 20.28 27.76 7.58
CA THR A 721 21.15 28.84 7.06
C THR A 721 20.49 29.56 5.89
N PHE A 722 19.78 28.84 5.01
CA PHE A 722 18.98 29.45 3.94
C PHE A 722 17.82 30.29 4.48
N MET A 723 17.12 29.83 5.52
CA MET A 723 16.02 30.56 6.16
C MET A 723 16.47 31.88 6.79
N LYS A 724 17.72 31.96 7.26
CA LYS A 724 18.33 33.18 7.82
C LYS A 724 18.72 34.21 6.75
N ARG A 725 18.66 33.87 5.46
CA ARG A 725 19.06 34.75 4.35
C ARG A 725 17.88 35.53 3.75
N ASN A 726 18.20 36.43 2.82
CA ASN A 726 17.29 37.37 2.17
C ASN A 726 15.97 36.70 1.70
N HIS A 727 14.85 37.30 2.06
CA HIS A 727 13.47 36.83 1.85
C HIS A 727 13.09 36.54 0.39
N ASN A 728 13.64 37.28 -0.58
CA ASN A 728 13.34 37.12 -2.01
C ASN A 728 13.69 35.72 -2.57
N HIS A 729 14.46 34.93 -1.83
CA HIS A 729 14.91 33.60 -2.24
C HIS A 729 14.08 32.45 -1.66
N ARG A 730 13.12 32.72 -0.75
CA ARG A 730 12.33 31.69 -0.07
C ARG A 730 11.35 30.93 -0.98
N HIS A 731 11.07 31.48 -2.16
CA HIS A 731 10.23 30.88 -3.20
C HIS A 731 11.04 30.19 -4.31
N ALA A 732 12.37 30.08 -4.16
CA ALA A 732 13.23 29.43 -5.14
C ALA A 732 12.75 28.01 -5.48
N LYS A 733 12.75 27.66 -6.76
CA LYS A 733 12.33 26.32 -7.20
C LYS A 733 13.38 25.30 -6.78
N ARG A 734 12.95 24.24 -6.10
CA ARG A 734 13.83 23.20 -5.59
C ARG A 734 14.16 22.20 -6.69
N VAL A 735 15.44 21.97 -6.90
CA VAL A 735 15.95 21.11 -7.97
C VAL A 735 17.02 20.16 -7.42
N ILE A 736 17.52 19.26 -8.26
CA ILE A 736 18.56 18.30 -7.87
C ILE A 736 19.95 18.96 -7.80
N ALA A 737 20.93 18.24 -7.26
CA ALA A 737 22.33 18.68 -7.18
C ALA A 737 22.90 18.99 -8.58
N ALA A 738 23.67 20.07 -8.72
CA ALA A 738 24.43 20.34 -9.93
C ALA A 738 25.70 19.48 -9.99
N THR A 739 26.08 19.06 -11.20
CA THR A 739 27.26 18.22 -11.47
C THR A 739 28.59 18.96 -11.29
N HIS A 740 28.59 20.29 -11.42
CA HIS A 740 29.73 21.16 -11.15
C HIS A 740 29.40 22.09 -9.99
N HIS A 741 30.19 22.00 -8.92
CA HIS A 741 30.10 22.87 -7.76
C HIS A 741 30.61 24.28 -8.11
N HIS A 742 29.85 25.04 -8.89
CA HIS A 742 30.14 26.46 -9.09
C HIS A 742 29.53 27.28 -7.95
N TYR A 743 30.32 27.44 -6.88
CA TYR A 743 30.00 28.29 -5.71
C TYR A 743 30.14 29.79 -6.00
N LYS A 744 29.91 30.26 -7.23
CA LYS A 744 30.11 31.67 -7.58
C LYS A 744 28.97 32.60 -7.12
N MET A 745 27.96 32.08 -6.44
CA MET A 745 26.82 32.81 -5.87
C MET A 745 26.48 32.23 -4.48
N VAL A 746 25.72 33.00 -3.67
CA VAL A 746 25.24 32.66 -2.32
C VAL A 746 24.93 31.15 -2.19
N GLU A 747 25.53 30.47 -1.21
CA GLU A 747 25.50 29.00 -1.10
C GLU A 747 24.07 28.44 -1.29
N GLY A 748 23.88 27.55 -2.26
CA GLY A 748 22.60 26.88 -2.49
C GLY A 748 21.61 27.57 -3.42
N LEU A 749 21.88 28.82 -3.80
CA LEU A 749 21.14 29.51 -4.85
C LEU A 749 21.94 29.56 -6.15
N SER A 750 21.30 29.14 -7.24
CA SER A 750 21.87 29.29 -8.56
C SER A 750 20.83 29.67 -9.60
N ASN A 751 21.18 30.66 -10.42
CA ASN A 751 20.54 30.99 -11.70
C ASN A 751 21.30 30.37 -12.89
N GLN A 752 22.52 29.86 -12.67
CA GLN A 752 23.30 29.16 -13.69
C GLN A 752 22.67 27.80 -13.97
N ARG A 753 22.42 27.53 -15.26
CA ARG A 753 21.84 26.28 -15.74
C ARG A 753 22.97 25.33 -16.12
N GLY A 754 22.93 24.10 -15.62
CA GLY A 754 23.98 23.13 -15.92
C GLY A 754 23.95 22.68 -17.38
N GLU A 755 25.13 22.39 -17.91
CA GLU A 755 25.32 21.86 -19.26
C GLU A 755 25.10 20.34 -19.28
N LEU A 756 24.49 19.82 -20.36
CA LEU A 756 24.22 18.39 -20.51
C LEU A 756 25.41 17.60 -21.08
N GLY A 757 26.44 18.26 -21.64
CA GLY A 757 27.52 17.63 -22.41
C GLY A 757 28.39 16.63 -21.64
N HIS A 758 28.48 16.74 -20.31
CA HIS A 758 29.28 15.86 -19.45
C HIS A 758 28.50 15.36 -18.22
N ASN A 759 27.16 15.21 -18.33
CA ASN A 759 26.33 14.87 -17.19
C ASN A 759 26.25 13.34 -16.95
N THR A 760 26.97 12.83 -15.94
CA THR A 760 26.90 11.41 -15.54
C THR A 760 25.47 10.96 -15.16
N SER A 761 24.65 11.84 -14.59
CA SER A 761 23.26 11.52 -14.23
C SER A 761 22.40 11.25 -15.46
N LEU A 762 22.65 11.99 -16.55
CA LEU A 762 22.02 11.76 -17.85
C LEU A 762 22.45 10.41 -18.43
N MET A 763 23.76 10.13 -18.42
CA MET A 763 24.30 8.86 -18.90
C MET A 763 23.69 7.66 -18.16
N ILE A 764 23.63 7.73 -16.82
CA ILE A 764 23.00 6.68 -15.99
C ILE A 764 21.56 6.44 -16.46
N LEU A 765 20.74 7.50 -16.58
CA LEU A 765 19.34 7.34 -17.01
C LEU A 765 19.20 6.82 -18.44
N CYS A 766 20.02 7.28 -19.38
CA CYS A 766 19.97 6.81 -20.75
C CYS A 766 20.34 5.31 -20.84
N VAL A 767 21.43 4.90 -20.17
CA VAL A 767 21.88 3.50 -20.18
C VAL A 767 20.85 2.61 -19.47
N THR A 768 20.35 3.00 -18.29
CA THR A 768 19.38 2.17 -17.58
C THR A 768 18.07 2.06 -18.33
N THR A 769 17.59 3.15 -18.92
CA THR A 769 16.37 3.12 -19.73
C THR A 769 16.55 2.30 -21.00
N LEU A 770 17.71 2.38 -21.66
CA LEU A 770 18.02 1.57 -22.83
C LEU A 770 18.00 0.07 -22.52
N LEU A 771 18.64 -0.35 -21.43
CA LEU A 771 18.65 -1.76 -21.01
C LEU A 771 17.24 -2.30 -20.75
N ILE A 772 16.41 -1.52 -20.06
CA ILE A 772 15.02 -1.91 -19.77
C ILE A 772 14.16 -1.88 -21.04
N PHE A 773 14.37 -0.90 -21.93
CA PHE A 773 13.69 -0.78 -23.22
C PHE A 773 13.97 -1.97 -24.13
N VAL A 774 15.24 -2.41 -24.24
CA VAL A 774 15.60 -3.62 -24.98
C VAL A 774 14.86 -4.83 -24.40
N GLY A 775 14.81 -4.95 -23.08
CA GLY A 775 14.03 -5.99 -22.41
C GLY A 775 12.53 -5.96 -22.74
N ALA A 776 11.93 -4.77 -22.75
CA ALA A 776 10.53 -4.57 -23.12
C ALA A 776 10.26 -4.94 -24.59
N ILE A 777 11.17 -4.61 -25.52
CA ILE A 777 11.09 -5.02 -26.92
C ILE A 777 11.13 -6.54 -27.04
N ILE A 778 12.11 -7.20 -26.42
CA ILE A 778 12.26 -8.66 -26.49
C ILE A 778 11.00 -9.36 -25.96
N ARG A 779 10.44 -8.86 -24.85
CA ARG A 779 9.16 -9.33 -24.32
C ARG A 779 8.00 -9.10 -25.30
N SER A 780 7.96 -7.93 -25.92
CA SER A 780 6.93 -7.61 -26.92
C SER A 780 7.03 -8.55 -28.13
N ILE A 781 8.24 -8.82 -28.65
CA ILE A 781 8.47 -9.80 -29.71
C ILE A 781 7.93 -11.18 -29.30
N SER A 782 8.24 -11.65 -28.09
CA SER A 782 7.71 -12.93 -27.57
C SER A 782 6.17 -12.95 -27.57
N ASN A 783 5.54 -11.86 -27.11
CA ASN A 783 4.09 -11.77 -27.02
C ASN A 783 3.40 -11.69 -28.40
N PHE A 784 4.03 -11.00 -29.36
CA PHE A 784 3.51 -10.85 -30.73
C PHE A 784 3.68 -12.12 -31.57
N GLN A 785 4.59 -13.02 -31.19
CA GLN A 785 4.64 -14.35 -31.81
C GLN A 785 3.32 -15.10 -31.59
N ALA A 786 2.71 -14.96 -30.40
CA ALA A 786 1.39 -15.52 -30.06
C ALA A 786 1.24 -17.04 -30.36
N ARG A 787 2.36 -17.76 -30.30
CA ARG A 787 2.50 -19.19 -30.64
C ARG A 787 2.33 -20.09 -29.42
N ILE A 788 2.13 -21.37 -29.69
CA ILE A 788 2.26 -22.41 -28.67
C ILE A 788 3.73 -22.65 -28.35
N ASN A 789 4.03 -23.14 -27.16
CA ASN A 789 5.39 -23.35 -26.68
C ASN A 789 6.17 -24.40 -27.49
N ALA A 790 5.48 -25.35 -28.13
CA ALA A 790 6.11 -26.31 -29.04
C ALA A 790 6.77 -25.64 -30.26
N GLU A 791 6.27 -24.48 -30.67
CA GLU A 791 6.79 -23.68 -31.79
C GLU A 791 7.56 -22.45 -31.28
N ALA A 792 8.02 -22.49 -30.03
CA ALA A 792 8.74 -21.39 -29.41
C ALA A 792 10.04 -21.09 -30.18
N THR A 793 10.28 -19.81 -30.42
CA THR A 793 11.53 -19.35 -31.05
C THR A 793 12.63 -19.19 -30.00
N LYS A 794 13.88 -18.98 -30.45
CA LYS A 794 15.04 -18.72 -29.57
C LYS A 794 14.83 -17.56 -28.57
N VAL A 795 13.94 -16.62 -28.89
CA VAL A 795 13.61 -15.48 -28.01
C VAL A 795 12.89 -15.94 -26.74
N CYS A 796 12.20 -17.07 -26.80
CA CYS A 796 11.45 -17.66 -25.69
C CYS A 796 12.29 -18.65 -24.86
N GLU A 797 13.56 -18.89 -25.22
CA GLU A 797 14.41 -19.78 -24.43
C GLU A 797 14.70 -19.19 -23.03
N PRO A 798 14.86 -20.04 -22.00
CA PRO A 798 15.19 -19.61 -20.63
C PRO A 798 16.33 -18.59 -20.51
N VAL A 799 17.33 -18.69 -21.38
CA VAL A 799 18.47 -17.75 -21.39
C VAL A 799 18.02 -16.29 -21.53
N ALA A 800 16.94 -16.02 -22.27
CA ALA A 800 16.44 -14.67 -22.50
C ALA A 800 16.05 -13.95 -21.19
N ILE A 801 15.40 -14.64 -20.25
CA ILE A 801 15.01 -14.01 -18.97
C ILE A 801 16.21 -13.73 -18.08
N TYR A 802 17.23 -14.59 -18.10
CA TYR A 802 18.44 -14.41 -17.31
C TYR A 802 19.26 -13.23 -17.83
N ILE A 803 19.19 -12.94 -19.14
CA ILE A 803 19.79 -11.73 -19.71
C ILE A 803 18.95 -10.50 -19.37
N VAL A 804 17.66 -10.52 -19.71
CA VAL A 804 16.78 -9.34 -19.63
C VAL A 804 16.43 -8.97 -18.19
N TRP A 805 15.98 -9.93 -17.40
CA TRP A 805 15.54 -9.71 -16.02
C TRP A 805 16.63 -9.99 -14.99
N GLY A 806 17.65 -10.78 -15.36
CA GLY A 806 18.82 -11.02 -14.52
C GLY A 806 19.92 -9.98 -14.74
N LEU A 807 20.67 -10.12 -15.83
CA LEU A 807 21.90 -9.37 -16.11
C LEU A 807 21.66 -7.88 -16.30
N PHE A 808 20.76 -7.48 -17.20
CA PHE A 808 20.50 -6.07 -17.49
C PHE A 808 20.03 -5.32 -16.25
N GLU A 809 19.09 -5.91 -15.51
CA GLU A 809 18.60 -5.31 -14.28
C GLU A 809 19.63 -5.31 -13.15
N THR A 810 20.53 -6.29 -13.09
CA THR A 810 21.72 -6.23 -12.21
C THR A 810 22.60 -5.03 -12.55
N ILE A 811 22.90 -4.81 -13.84
CA ILE A 811 23.68 -3.66 -14.30
C ILE A 811 22.98 -2.34 -13.92
N VAL A 812 21.67 -2.26 -14.11
CA VAL A 812 20.88 -1.08 -13.71
C VAL A 812 21.03 -0.78 -12.22
N ASN A 813 20.90 -1.80 -11.37
CA ASN A 813 21.04 -1.62 -9.92
C ASN A 813 22.47 -1.21 -9.52
N LEU A 814 23.48 -1.81 -10.14
CA LEU A 814 24.87 -1.42 -9.93
C LEU A 814 25.11 0.04 -10.32
N LEU A 815 24.53 0.50 -11.44
CA LEU A 815 24.59 1.92 -11.84
C LEU A 815 23.90 2.84 -10.83
N TYR A 816 22.80 2.41 -10.21
CA TYR A 816 22.13 3.21 -9.16
C TYR A 816 22.97 3.31 -7.89
N ILE A 817 23.57 2.19 -7.46
CA ILE A 817 24.38 2.11 -6.25
C ILE A 817 25.72 2.84 -6.45
N ILE A 818 26.50 2.47 -7.47
CA ILE A 818 27.81 3.05 -7.74
C ILE A 818 27.66 4.51 -8.17
N GLY A 819 26.67 4.78 -9.01
CA GLY A 819 26.37 6.15 -9.46
C GLY A 819 25.79 7.04 -8.37
N ARG A 820 25.45 6.50 -7.19
CA ARG A 820 24.83 7.24 -6.07
C ARG A 820 23.67 8.10 -6.55
N VAL A 821 22.72 7.45 -7.21
CA VAL A 821 21.50 8.09 -7.74
C VAL A 821 20.68 8.72 -6.62
N ASP A 822 20.75 8.16 -5.41
CA ASP A 822 20.18 8.72 -4.18
C ASP A 822 20.67 10.14 -3.89
N LEU A 823 21.94 10.45 -4.17
CA LEU A 823 22.53 11.78 -4.01
C LEU A 823 22.31 12.64 -5.26
N ARG A 824 22.56 12.09 -6.45
CA ARG A 824 22.48 12.83 -7.73
C ARG A 824 21.10 13.38 -8.01
N PHE A 825 20.06 12.62 -7.65
CA PHE A 825 18.67 12.99 -7.88
C PHE A 825 17.95 13.41 -6.62
N TYR A 826 18.68 13.62 -5.52
CA TYR A 826 18.10 14.17 -4.30
C TYR A 826 17.52 15.55 -4.58
N ARG A 827 16.26 15.75 -4.16
CA ARG A 827 15.58 17.04 -4.21
C ARG A 827 15.23 17.44 -2.77
N PRO A 828 15.65 18.62 -2.30
CA PRO A 828 15.32 19.10 -0.95
C PRO A 828 13.81 19.24 -0.70
N ASP A 829 13.40 19.13 0.56
CA ASP A 829 12.00 19.24 1.00
C ASP A 829 11.41 20.65 0.85
N ILE A 830 10.08 20.76 0.87
CA ILE A 830 9.39 22.06 0.78
C ILE A 830 9.65 22.79 2.10
N LEU A 831 10.14 24.03 2.04
CA LEU A 831 10.14 24.91 3.21
C LEU A 831 8.72 25.05 3.77
N PRO A 832 8.52 24.96 5.09
CA PRO A 832 7.20 25.06 5.70
C PRO A 832 6.42 26.30 5.22
N ALA A 833 5.11 26.15 4.98
CA ALA A 833 4.28 27.25 4.45
C ALA A 833 4.37 28.53 5.31
N LYS A 834 4.43 28.37 6.64
CA LYS A 834 4.62 29.45 7.62
C LYS A 834 5.92 30.25 7.42
N VAL A 835 6.97 29.61 6.90
CA VAL A 835 8.28 30.23 6.63
C VAL A 835 8.27 31.00 5.32
N ARG A 836 7.58 30.47 4.30
CA ARG A 836 7.42 31.12 2.99
C ARG A 836 6.50 32.34 3.04
N ALA A 837 5.56 32.37 3.99
CA ALA A 837 4.61 33.47 4.17
C ALA A 837 5.17 34.67 4.98
N ILE A 838 6.42 34.61 5.45
CA ILE A 838 7.04 35.72 6.18
C ILE A 838 7.43 36.81 5.18
N ILE A 839 6.62 37.87 5.12
CA ILE A 839 6.86 39.09 4.35
C ILE A 839 7.79 40.00 5.18
N THR A 840 8.97 40.35 4.66
CA THR A 840 9.87 41.32 5.32
C THR A 840 9.63 42.74 4.79
N ALA A 841 10.04 43.76 5.54
CA ALA A 841 9.82 45.18 5.21
C ALA A 841 10.37 45.65 3.83
N GLU A 842 11.29 44.90 3.23
CA GLU A 842 11.77 45.16 1.85
C GLU A 842 10.74 44.73 0.78
N GLN A 843 9.86 43.78 1.07
CA GLN A 843 8.84 43.26 0.16
C GLN A 843 7.63 44.22 0.04
N SER A 844 7.44 45.11 1.02
CA SER A 844 6.48 46.21 0.95
C SER A 844 6.94 47.37 0.05
N TYR A 845 8.20 47.36 -0.41
CA TYR A 845 8.78 48.44 -1.23
C TYR A 845 8.86 48.10 -2.73
N TYR A 846 8.83 46.82 -3.10
CA TYR A 846 8.73 46.36 -4.49
C TYR A 846 7.72 45.21 -4.60
N PRO A 847 6.53 45.43 -5.18
CA PRO A 847 5.63 44.32 -5.53
C PRO A 847 6.33 43.46 -6.59
N SER A 848 6.34 42.15 -6.39
CA SER A 848 6.78 41.23 -7.44
C SER A 848 5.63 41.01 -8.42
N ASP A 849 5.78 41.45 -9.67
CA ASP A 849 4.79 41.35 -10.78
C ASP A 849 4.44 39.91 -11.24
N ASN A 850 4.46 38.91 -10.37
CA ASN A 850 4.20 37.50 -10.73
C ASN A 850 3.17 36.81 -9.83
N GLU A 851 2.43 37.54 -8.99
CA GLU A 851 1.35 36.94 -8.18
C GLU A 851 -0.03 36.93 -8.85
N GLU A 852 -0.22 37.56 -10.02
CA GLU A 852 -1.57 37.69 -10.62
C GLU A 852 -2.14 36.42 -11.29
N ASP A 853 -1.36 35.37 -11.52
CA ASP A 853 -1.87 34.17 -12.24
C ASP A 853 -2.35 33.01 -11.33
N MET A 854 -2.53 33.22 -10.02
CA MET A 854 -2.97 32.15 -9.09
C MET A 854 -4.18 32.45 -8.21
N GLU A 855 -5.00 33.45 -8.54
CA GLU A 855 -6.34 33.57 -7.95
C GLU A 855 -7.42 33.71 -9.03
N SER A 856 -7.98 32.57 -9.44
CA SER A 856 -9.29 32.55 -10.09
C SER A 856 -10.22 31.61 -9.32
N THR A 857 -10.90 32.14 -8.31
CA THR A 857 -12.17 31.60 -7.82
C THR A 857 -13.14 32.74 -7.57
N THR A 858 -13.92 33.03 -8.60
CA THR A 858 -15.32 33.47 -8.58
C THR A 858 -15.90 33.91 -7.23
N SER A 859 -16.15 35.21 -7.10
CA SER A 859 -17.31 35.73 -6.37
C SER A 859 -17.84 37.00 -7.04
N PHE A 860 -19.06 36.90 -7.57
CA PHE A 860 -19.89 38.02 -7.99
C PHE A 860 -20.30 38.84 -6.77
N SER A 861 -20.01 40.15 -6.75
CA SER A 861 -20.81 41.17 -6.05
C SER A 861 -20.41 42.58 -6.51
N ASP A 862 -21.42 43.38 -6.87
CA ASP A 862 -21.40 44.74 -7.40
C ASP A 862 -20.61 45.81 -6.62
N PRO A 863 -20.23 46.93 -7.27
CA PRO A 863 -19.44 48.01 -6.67
C PRO A 863 -20.30 49.07 -5.97
N LYS A 864 -19.86 49.53 -4.80
CA LYS A 864 -20.21 50.85 -4.25
C LYS A 864 -18.94 51.56 -3.78
N GLU A 865 -18.51 52.50 -4.63
CA GLU A 865 -18.27 53.90 -4.30
C GLU A 865 -17.78 54.19 -2.88
N TYR A 866 -16.50 54.51 -2.72
CA TYR A 866 -16.05 55.49 -1.73
C TYR A 866 -14.87 56.30 -2.27
N ASP A 867 -15.17 57.58 -2.41
CA ASP A 867 -14.33 58.74 -2.67
C ASP A 867 -13.26 58.91 -1.57
N TYR A 868 -12.01 59.16 -1.95
CA TYR A 868 -11.06 59.86 -1.08
C TYR A 868 -10.19 60.81 -1.90
N THR A 869 -10.39 62.08 -1.57
CA THR A 869 -9.74 63.27 -2.09
C THR A 869 -8.35 63.47 -1.46
N GLN A 870 -7.45 64.00 -2.30
CA GLN A 870 -6.35 64.93 -2.01
C GLN A 870 -5.37 64.60 -0.86
N SER A 871 -4.09 64.44 -1.23
CA SER A 871 -3.11 65.55 -1.13
C SER A 871 -1.74 65.10 -1.63
N ALA A 872 -1.29 65.75 -2.71
CA ALA A 872 0.10 65.71 -3.17
C ALA A 872 0.90 66.84 -2.51
N PRO A 873 2.22 66.71 -2.41
CA PRO A 873 3.12 67.84 -2.59
C PRO A 873 3.75 67.76 -3.99
N GLN A 874 3.51 68.81 -4.77
CA GLN A 874 4.24 69.12 -6.00
C GLN A 874 5.74 69.28 -5.72
N TYR A 875 6.58 68.67 -6.56
CA TYR A 875 7.88 69.24 -6.92
C TYR A 875 8.13 69.10 -8.42
N HIS A 876 8.73 70.17 -8.93
CA HIS A 876 8.87 70.61 -10.31
C HIS A 876 9.46 69.59 -11.30
N HIS A 877 8.88 69.60 -12.51
CA HIS A 877 9.53 69.21 -13.76
C HIS A 877 10.58 70.26 -14.13
N ASP A 878 11.78 69.80 -14.49
CA ASP A 878 12.62 70.45 -15.50
C ASP A 878 12.99 69.40 -16.55
N ASP A 879 12.52 69.64 -17.77
CA ASP A 879 12.90 68.92 -18.97
C ASP A 879 14.28 69.36 -19.45
N GLN A 880 15.09 68.42 -19.96
CA GLN A 880 15.69 68.59 -21.29
C GLN A 880 16.39 67.32 -21.81
N LYS A 881 15.94 66.91 -23.01
CA LYS A 881 16.69 66.32 -24.15
C LYS A 881 17.18 64.87 -23.96
N LEU A 882 16.93 63.89 -24.85
CA LEU A 882 16.95 63.90 -26.32
C LEU A 882 16.38 62.57 -26.88
N GLU A 883 15.49 62.68 -27.86
CA GLU A 883 15.35 61.88 -29.10
C GLU A 883 15.61 60.35 -29.15
N LYS A 884 14.50 59.64 -29.43
CA LYS A 884 14.25 58.82 -30.64
C LYS A 884 14.92 57.44 -30.72
N PHE A 885 14.14 56.37 -30.59
CA PHE A 885 14.10 55.29 -31.58
C PHE A 885 12.76 54.53 -31.56
N GLU A 886 12.40 54.06 -32.74
CA GLU A 886 11.08 53.70 -33.25
C GLU A 886 10.41 52.48 -32.60
N SER A 887 9.07 52.52 -32.63
CA SER A 887 8.19 51.36 -32.54
C SER A 887 8.42 50.42 -33.72
N PHE A 888 8.66 49.14 -33.45
CA PHE A 888 8.27 48.07 -34.37
C PHE A 888 7.34 47.10 -33.63
N ASN A 889 6.14 47.05 -34.19
CA ASN A 889 5.06 46.13 -33.90
C ASN A 889 5.42 44.82 -34.61
N ASP A 890 5.31 43.67 -33.93
CA ASP A 890 5.13 42.39 -34.61
C ASP A 890 4.14 41.54 -33.79
N ASN A 891 2.91 41.54 -34.28
CA ASN A 891 1.97 40.44 -34.13
C ASN A 891 2.47 39.27 -34.98
N GLU A 892 2.35 38.05 -34.45
CA GLU A 892 2.25 36.73 -35.10
C GLU A 892 2.98 35.72 -34.19
N SER A 893 2.56 34.49 -33.96
CA SER A 893 1.36 33.71 -34.29
C SER A 893 1.60 32.34 -33.64
N GLU A 894 0.53 31.67 -33.21
CA GLU A 894 0.41 30.20 -33.10
C GLU A 894 1.36 29.43 -32.16
N PHE A 895 0.78 28.58 -31.31
CA PHE A 895 0.90 27.13 -31.45
C PHE A 895 -0.16 26.46 -30.58
N ASN A 896 -1.23 26.01 -31.25
CA ASN A 896 -1.98 24.82 -30.85
C ASN A 896 -1.05 23.61 -31.05
N PHE A 897 -0.82 22.82 -29.99
CA PHE A 897 -0.96 21.36 -29.90
C PHE A 897 -0.59 20.88 -28.50
#